data_AF-A0A3A4P016-F1
#
_entry.id   AF-A0A3A4P016-F1
#
_cell.length_a   1.000
_cell.length_b   1.000
_cell.length_c   1.000
_cell.angle_alpha   90.00
_cell.angle_beta   90.00
_cell.angle_gamma   90.00
#
_symmetry.space_group_name_H-M   'P 1'
#
loop_
_entity.id
_entity.type
_entity.pdbx_description
1 polymer ?
#
loop_
_entity_poly.entity_id
_entity_poly.type
_entity_poly.pdbx_seq_one_letter_code
_entity_poly.pdbx_strand_id
1 'polypeptide(L)'
;MRLPKGPFLVGDAVSPGGRVHPVIAEELQMRGEAEPMEKANYVGNKRRLAKYIVGKFPEDGKTAFDPMCGCSAVLIEAARRGYRVKGNDLSVVPYWYSKGVFEGRPLSEEDVEKLVDAPLHEGWLTTGWAGVYPRPRQIRRYLDGLAKRAREWSGPKGWAAKAVASRVLQTLYSDSISGYSTRRYESLPKAREVVGRAAKEVSEFASEVSGKGEITNDNAKGMRFPHADVVYFDPPFFKRDKGYVHYFQTYKIMNSILLGRAWEEENLGPEDIPPILEKLCKGCRHIFISTSSNEAVPYARELSRHKRTMKRYRVAYTQTSGFGSRDAHQREHLYVAKANGSPVDKQADPYMRLPSEEETHRYVVQEHFRGRSVHADLRFEAPGREELLGWTLATGLPDALSDPITTVEEAATVASQEVSRIDWETGEFRDPDGQVLAFPKGPHGPEWLEFEGVIEGPEDGRPPEPGATANFPGVIRIVDAGVLEYGAQRDGFHEYFLVSDQEDGGLRGRHVFRRLPPSDGQDERWLLDRPDEQLPFVLGEEAVAQGWVPPAGFSALPTAVRATIPESLQYWALDDDAARRKVRDALVESLREGGLALELGKDVLAGDELEKRKLVPFNQWGGSAKYAANLSKRLPEHKRYVEPFCGSAALFFAKEPAEESVLADADSEVVFALKYIQRLTPQSFEALKRFSWTVSRAGYKRAKECEPQSDSERFWRLVYGRLCAWGGRPQMSGYSTIHDGHSYDLEELWRFHEKLKGARIARKDWKDTVRDSGGAGTLFFLDPPYVGEWGTDEGIPPEDIAQTATKLKGDFLIAYTDSARARRAFARVGRLFKMKFLEARNQGLWAKRNRLFVASFDIQKSENLEFIEEELACAR
;
A
#
# COMPACT_ATOMS: atom_id res chain seq x y z
N MET A 1 -22.69 18.03 -44.96
CA MET A 1 -22.18 18.06 -43.57
C MET A 1 -22.53 16.74 -42.87
N ARG A 2 -21.63 16.20 -42.04
CA ARG A 2 -21.92 15.20 -41.00
C ARG A 2 -21.22 15.68 -39.74
N LEU A 3 -21.93 15.71 -38.61
CA LEU A 3 -21.32 15.95 -37.30
C LEU A 3 -21.16 14.61 -36.55
N PRO A 4 -20.19 14.47 -35.62
CA PRO A 4 -19.86 13.19 -35.02
C PRO A 4 -20.93 12.69 -34.05
N LYS A 5 -21.01 11.36 -33.88
CA LYS A 5 -21.67 10.76 -32.72
C LYS A 5 -20.63 10.60 -31.60
N GLY A 6 -20.96 11.08 -30.40
CA GLY A 6 -20.11 10.88 -29.22
C GLY A 6 -20.05 9.40 -28.77
N PRO A 7 -19.06 9.03 -27.93
CA PRO A 7 -18.96 7.70 -27.36
C PRO A 7 -20.09 7.42 -26.35
N PHE A 8 -20.53 6.17 -26.26
CA PHE A 8 -21.51 5.71 -25.27
C PHE A 8 -20.80 5.12 -24.03
N LEU A 9 -21.41 5.32 -22.86
CA LEU A 9 -20.96 4.79 -21.57
C LEU A 9 -21.35 3.31 -21.37
N VAL A 10 -20.39 2.49 -20.93
CA VAL A 10 -20.53 1.21 -20.20
C VAL A 10 -19.20 1.05 -19.42
N GLY A 11 -19.11 0.68 -18.14
CA GLY A 11 -20.11 0.15 -17.18
C GLY A 11 -19.49 -1.01 -16.40
N ASP A 12 -19.24 -0.83 -15.10
CA ASP A 12 -18.22 -1.59 -14.34
C ASP A 12 -18.67 -2.92 -13.70
N ALA A 13 -17.68 -3.71 -13.26
CA ALA A 13 -17.84 -4.78 -12.27
C ALA A 13 -16.53 -5.06 -11.49
N VAL A 14 -16.66 -5.18 -10.16
CA VAL A 14 -15.59 -5.33 -9.13
C VAL A 14 -16.09 -6.43 -8.14
N SER A 15 -15.37 -7.12 -7.25
CA SER A 15 -14.05 -6.99 -6.56
C SER A 15 -13.48 -8.43 -6.32
N PRO A 16 -12.59 -8.74 -5.34
CA PRO A 16 -11.66 -7.93 -4.56
C PRO A 16 -10.18 -8.41 -4.61
N GLY A 17 -9.25 -7.53 -4.22
CA GLY A 17 -7.87 -7.90 -3.83
C GLY A 17 -6.87 -8.07 -4.99
N GLY A 18 -6.51 -6.95 -5.64
CA GLY A 18 -5.42 -6.91 -6.61
C GLY A 18 -5.39 -5.61 -7.43
N ARG A 19 -4.70 -4.57 -6.92
CA ARG A 19 -4.52 -3.29 -7.62
C ARG A 19 -3.76 -3.51 -8.93
N VAL A 20 -4.24 -2.92 -10.02
CA VAL A 20 -3.71 -3.18 -11.38
C VAL A 20 -2.71 -2.09 -11.77
N HIS A 21 -1.41 -2.44 -11.82
CA HIS A 21 -0.40 -1.58 -12.47
C HIS A 21 -0.78 -1.27 -13.94
N PRO A 22 -0.39 -0.09 -14.46
CA PRO A 22 -0.86 0.41 -15.76
C PRO A 22 -0.61 -0.61 -16.88
N VAL A 23 -1.70 -0.98 -17.56
CA VAL A 23 -1.63 -1.88 -18.71
C VAL A 23 -1.09 -1.09 -19.90
N ILE A 24 0.13 -1.40 -20.34
CA ILE A 24 0.61 -1.02 -21.67
C ILE A 24 -0.25 -1.78 -22.69
N ALA A 25 -1.35 -1.15 -23.10
CA ALA A 25 -2.33 -1.72 -23.99
C ALA A 25 -1.93 -1.51 -25.45
N GLU A 26 -0.98 -2.31 -25.94
CA GLU A 26 -0.75 -2.47 -27.38
C GLU A 26 -2.03 -3.05 -28.04
N GLU A 27 -2.96 -2.20 -28.51
CA GLU A 27 -4.09 -2.65 -29.35
C GLU A 27 -3.58 -3.03 -30.76
N LEU A 28 -3.01 -4.22 -30.87
CA LEU A 28 -2.57 -4.83 -32.12
C LEU A 28 -3.75 -5.17 -33.04
N GLN A 29 -4.19 -4.18 -33.83
CA GLN A 29 -5.26 -4.33 -34.82
C GLN A 29 -4.76 -5.12 -36.05
N MET A 30 -4.62 -6.44 -35.91
CA MET A 30 -4.21 -7.39 -36.95
C MET A 30 -5.12 -7.36 -38.19
N ARG A 31 -4.80 -6.52 -39.18
CA ARG A 31 -5.41 -6.54 -40.52
C ARG A 31 -4.53 -7.33 -41.49
N GLY A 32 -4.72 -8.65 -41.50
CA GLY A 32 -4.13 -9.53 -42.51
C GLY A 32 -5.18 -10.07 -43.47
N GLU A 33 -4.86 -10.14 -44.77
CA GLU A 33 -5.68 -10.87 -45.74
C GLU A 33 -5.57 -12.37 -45.46
N ALA A 34 -6.71 -13.04 -45.27
CA ALA A 34 -6.74 -14.44 -44.86
C ALA A 34 -6.47 -15.37 -46.06
N GLU A 35 -5.36 -16.12 -46.00
CA GLU A 35 -5.05 -17.15 -47.00
C GLU A 35 -6.20 -18.18 -47.14
N PRO A 36 -6.37 -18.81 -48.33
CA PRO A 36 -7.50 -19.72 -48.58
C PRO A 36 -7.62 -20.90 -47.60
N MET A 37 -6.51 -21.33 -46.99
CA MET A 37 -6.48 -22.44 -46.02
C MET A 37 -6.84 -22.03 -44.58
N GLU A 38 -6.96 -20.73 -44.26
CA GLU A 38 -7.17 -20.27 -42.87
C GLU A 38 -8.54 -20.62 -42.25
N LYS A 39 -9.55 -21.00 -43.04
CA LYS A 39 -10.97 -21.07 -42.63
C LYS A 39 -11.35 -22.26 -41.72
N ALA A 40 -10.45 -22.68 -40.84
CA ALA A 40 -10.62 -23.77 -39.88
C ALA A 40 -10.86 -23.25 -38.44
N ASN A 41 -12.09 -22.80 -38.17
CA ASN A 41 -12.53 -22.15 -36.93
C ASN A 41 -12.67 -23.09 -35.71
N TYR A 42 -11.60 -23.76 -35.30
CA TYR A 42 -11.56 -24.49 -34.02
C TYR A 42 -11.65 -23.50 -32.84
N VAL A 43 -12.48 -23.83 -31.84
CA VAL A 43 -12.72 -22.99 -30.65
C VAL A 43 -11.44 -22.90 -29.82
N GLY A 44 -10.93 -21.69 -29.59
CA GLY A 44 -9.67 -21.47 -28.86
C GLY A 44 -8.39 -21.64 -29.70
N ASN A 45 -8.47 -21.81 -31.03
CA ASN A 45 -7.29 -22.06 -31.86
C ASN A 45 -6.32 -20.86 -31.93
N LYS A 46 -5.12 -21.04 -31.35
CA LYS A 46 -4.08 -20.00 -31.32
C LYS A 46 -3.25 -19.85 -32.60
N ARG A 47 -3.55 -20.55 -33.72
CA ARG A 47 -2.79 -20.46 -34.99
C ARG A 47 -2.52 -19.02 -35.46
N ARG A 48 -3.51 -18.13 -35.40
CA ARG A 48 -3.36 -16.71 -35.77
C ARG A 48 -2.48 -15.91 -34.82
N LEU A 49 -2.36 -16.35 -33.55
CA LEU A 49 -1.57 -15.71 -32.52
C LEU A 49 -0.19 -16.36 -32.32
N ALA A 50 0.04 -17.58 -32.81
CA ALA A 50 1.27 -18.35 -32.57
C ALA A 50 2.53 -17.58 -32.99
N LYS A 51 2.54 -16.97 -34.18
CA LYS A 51 3.66 -16.14 -34.66
C LYS A 51 3.96 -14.94 -33.75
N TYR A 52 2.94 -14.38 -33.10
CA TYR A 52 3.06 -13.26 -32.15
C TYR A 52 3.51 -13.75 -30.76
N ILE A 53 2.89 -14.80 -30.24
CA ILE A 53 3.21 -15.42 -28.94
C ILE A 53 4.67 -15.88 -28.91
N VAL A 54 5.09 -16.69 -29.89
CA VAL A 54 6.48 -17.15 -30.02
C VAL A 54 7.40 -15.97 -30.42
N GLY A 55 6.86 -14.91 -31.04
CA GLY A 55 7.57 -13.64 -31.25
C GLY A 55 7.85 -12.83 -29.99
N LYS A 56 7.37 -13.26 -28.81
CA LYS A 56 7.72 -12.69 -27.51
C LYS A 56 8.51 -13.69 -26.63
N PHE A 57 8.82 -14.90 -27.13
CA PHE A 57 9.68 -15.87 -26.43
C PHE A 57 11.14 -15.36 -26.33
N PRO A 58 11.91 -15.78 -25.30
CA PRO A 58 13.31 -15.37 -25.13
C PRO A 58 14.25 -15.89 -26.23
N GLU A 59 15.11 -15.02 -26.78
CA GLU A 59 16.04 -15.38 -27.86
C GLU A 59 17.09 -16.44 -27.45
N ASP A 60 17.43 -16.54 -26.16
CA ASP A 60 18.33 -17.55 -25.60
C ASP A 60 17.64 -18.89 -25.27
N GLY A 61 16.31 -18.97 -25.39
CA GLY A 61 15.49 -20.13 -25.06
C GLY A 61 15.68 -21.29 -26.02
N LYS A 62 15.85 -22.51 -25.49
CA LYS A 62 16.13 -23.73 -26.28
C LYS A 62 15.04 -24.78 -26.14
N THR A 63 14.26 -24.72 -25.06
CA THR A 63 13.21 -25.68 -24.72
C THR A 63 11.89 -24.99 -24.41
N ALA A 64 10.79 -25.54 -24.94
CA ALA A 64 9.43 -25.06 -24.66
C ALA A 64 8.51 -26.22 -24.24
N PHE A 65 7.68 -26.00 -23.22
CA PHE A 65 6.69 -26.97 -22.75
C PHE A 65 5.27 -26.38 -22.77
N ASP A 66 4.27 -27.18 -23.12
CA ASP A 66 2.86 -26.81 -23.07
C ASP A 66 2.02 -27.97 -22.48
N PRO A 67 1.42 -27.79 -21.29
CA PRO A 67 0.69 -28.87 -20.60
C PRO A 67 -0.72 -29.13 -21.17
N MET A 68 -1.22 -28.27 -22.06
CA MET A 68 -2.59 -28.31 -22.62
C MET A 68 -2.58 -27.91 -24.10
N CYS A 69 -1.72 -28.57 -24.88
CA CYS A 69 -1.26 -28.08 -26.17
C CYS A 69 -2.31 -28.03 -27.29
N GLY A 70 -3.47 -28.67 -27.16
CA GLY A 70 -4.57 -28.55 -28.11
C GLY A 70 -4.17 -29.02 -29.52
N CYS A 71 -4.22 -28.10 -30.48
CA CYS A 71 -3.75 -28.33 -31.86
C CYS A 71 -2.26 -27.97 -32.06
N SER A 72 -1.48 -27.86 -30.98
CA SER A 72 -0.04 -27.54 -30.94
C SER A 72 0.39 -26.28 -31.71
N ALA A 73 -0.50 -25.32 -31.91
CA ALA A 73 -0.26 -24.16 -32.77
C ALA A 73 0.99 -23.35 -32.34
N VAL A 74 1.19 -23.17 -31.04
CA VAL A 74 2.35 -22.46 -30.48
C VAL A 74 3.60 -23.35 -30.48
N LEU A 75 3.47 -24.65 -30.17
CA LEU A 75 4.60 -25.59 -30.22
C LEU A 75 5.16 -25.77 -31.64
N ILE A 76 4.31 -25.81 -32.67
CA ILE A 76 4.74 -25.94 -34.07
C ILE A 76 5.56 -24.72 -34.49
N GLU A 77 5.10 -23.52 -34.13
CA GLU A 77 5.83 -22.28 -34.38
C GLU A 77 7.13 -22.18 -33.57
N ALA A 78 7.17 -22.67 -32.33
CA ALA A 78 8.41 -22.76 -31.54
C ALA A 78 9.41 -23.75 -32.17
N ALA A 79 8.95 -24.93 -32.62
CA ALA A 79 9.79 -25.94 -33.29
C ALA A 79 10.25 -25.51 -34.70
N ARG A 80 9.52 -24.61 -35.38
CA ARG A 80 9.98 -23.89 -36.57
C ARG A 80 11.13 -22.94 -36.25
N ARG A 81 11.08 -22.26 -35.10
CA ARG A 81 12.13 -21.34 -34.59
C ARG A 81 13.22 -22.03 -33.77
N GLY A 82 13.35 -23.36 -33.87
CA GLY A 82 14.48 -24.12 -33.34
C GLY A 82 14.33 -24.69 -31.92
N TYR A 83 13.26 -24.38 -31.19
CA TYR A 83 13.02 -24.94 -29.86
C TYR A 83 12.83 -26.46 -29.92
N ARG A 84 13.36 -27.18 -28.94
CA ARG A 84 12.89 -28.53 -28.61
C ARG A 84 11.62 -28.42 -27.78
N VAL A 85 10.56 -29.08 -28.21
CA VAL A 85 9.24 -28.92 -27.61
C VAL A 85 8.77 -30.17 -26.85
N LYS A 86 8.06 -29.97 -25.75
CA LYS A 86 7.26 -31.00 -25.10
C LYS A 86 5.82 -30.53 -25.02
N GLY A 87 4.87 -31.42 -25.28
CA GLY A 87 3.44 -31.12 -25.21
C GLY A 87 2.69 -32.16 -24.41
N ASN A 88 1.63 -31.76 -23.74
CA ASN A 88 0.67 -32.66 -23.13
C ASN A 88 -0.74 -32.22 -23.52
N ASP A 89 -1.67 -33.16 -23.66
CA ASP A 89 -3.09 -32.84 -23.63
C ASP A 89 -3.86 -34.06 -23.10
N LEU A 90 -4.76 -33.84 -22.15
CA LEU A 90 -5.63 -34.89 -21.59
C LEU A 90 -6.69 -35.35 -22.61
N SER A 91 -7.09 -34.47 -23.52
CA SER A 91 -8.09 -34.72 -24.54
C SER A 91 -7.50 -35.52 -25.71
N VAL A 92 -8.03 -36.72 -25.92
CA VAL A 92 -7.50 -37.73 -26.85
C VAL A 92 -7.37 -37.23 -28.30
N VAL A 93 -8.27 -36.36 -28.76
CA VAL A 93 -8.23 -35.79 -30.12
C VAL A 93 -7.08 -34.79 -30.30
N PRO A 94 -6.95 -33.72 -29.49
CA PRO A 94 -5.73 -32.92 -29.37
C PRO A 94 -4.42 -33.71 -29.22
N TYR A 95 -4.39 -34.67 -28.30
CA TYR A 95 -3.22 -35.52 -28.05
C TYR A 95 -2.75 -36.24 -29.33
N TRP A 96 -3.63 -37.00 -29.99
CA TRP A 96 -3.25 -37.71 -31.20
C TRP A 96 -2.91 -36.79 -32.37
N TYR A 97 -3.56 -35.61 -32.47
CA TYR A 97 -3.17 -34.60 -33.45
C TYR A 97 -1.72 -34.18 -33.26
N SER A 98 -1.39 -33.72 -32.05
CA SER A 98 -0.06 -33.22 -31.71
C SER A 98 1.01 -34.32 -31.83
N LYS A 99 0.71 -35.54 -31.36
CA LYS A 99 1.62 -36.69 -31.46
C LYS A 99 1.90 -37.13 -32.90
N GLY A 100 0.89 -37.11 -33.78
CA GLY A 100 1.09 -37.39 -35.20
C GLY A 100 1.88 -36.31 -35.95
N VAL A 101 1.94 -35.08 -35.43
CA VAL A 101 2.75 -33.98 -35.99
C VAL A 101 4.21 -34.03 -35.51
N PHE A 102 4.47 -34.26 -34.21
CA PHE A 102 5.84 -34.23 -33.67
C PHE A 102 6.58 -35.57 -33.65
N GLU A 103 5.87 -36.68 -33.58
CA GLU A 103 6.47 -38.03 -33.53
C GLU A 103 6.01 -38.92 -34.69
N GLY A 104 4.97 -38.50 -35.41
CA GLY A 104 4.50 -39.16 -36.62
C GLY A 104 5.42 -38.95 -37.83
N ARG A 105 5.04 -39.55 -38.95
CA ARG A 105 5.71 -39.35 -40.26
C ARG A 105 4.69 -38.91 -41.32
N PRO A 106 5.10 -38.17 -42.37
CA PRO A 106 4.26 -37.95 -43.55
C PRO A 106 3.68 -39.25 -44.11
N LEU A 107 2.43 -39.20 -44.56
CA LEU A 107 1.74 -40.34 -45.17
C LEU A 107 2.02 -40.40 -46.68
N SER A 108 2.16 -41.60 -47.24
CA SER A 108 2.18 -41.81 -48.70
C SER A 108 0.78 -41.61 -49.28
N GLU A 109 0.68 -41.37 -50.59
CA GLU A 109 -0.61 -41.24 -51.28
C GLU A 109 -1.50 -42.49 -51.08
N GLU A 110 -0.90 -43.68 -51.13
CA GLU A 110 -1.55 -44.96 -50.81
C GLU A 110 -2.07 -45.03 -49.36
N ASP A 111 -1.37 -44.41 -48.40
CA ASP A 111 -1.81 -44.32 -47.01
C ASP A 111 -2.91 -43.27 -46.80
N VAL A 112 -2.92 -42.19 -47.60
CA VAL A 112 -4.03 -41.22 -47.65
C VAL A 112 -5.28 -41.88 -48.24
N GLU A 113 -5.15 -42.60 -49.35
CA GLU A 113 -6.25 -43.32 -50.00
C GLU A 113 -6.88 -44.35 -49.04
N LYS A 114 -6.07 -45.13 -48.32
CA LYS A 114 -6.54 -46.10 -47.29
C LYS A 114 -7.26 -45.47 -46.09
N LEU A 115 -7.17 -44.15 -45.90
CA LEU A 115 -7.94 -43.38 -44.92
C LEU A 115 -9.19 -42.73 -45.54
N VAL A 116 -9.10 -42.24 -46.79
CA VAL A 116 -10.24 -41.71 -47.57
C VAL A 116 -11.27 -42.80 -47.85
N ASP A 117 -10.82 -44.01 -48.18
CA ASP A 117 -11.67 -45.19 -48.40
C ASP A 117 -11.83 -46.05 -47.13
N ALA A 118 -11.87 -45.39 -45.96
CA ALA A 118 -12.23 -46.05 -44.71
C ALA A 118 -13.65 -46.68 -44.80
N PRO A 119 -13.82 -47.97 -44.41
CA PRO A 119 -15.06 -48.70 -44.61
C PRO A 119 -16.16 -48.25 -43.64
N LEU A 120 -17.43 -48.33 -44.06
CA LEU A 120 -18.59 -47.97 -43.24
C LEU A 120 -18.77 -48.95 -42.06
N HIS A 121 -18.28 -48.56 -40.89
CA HIS A 121 -18.35 -49.37 -39.66
C HIS A 121 -19.61 -49.04 -38.84
N GLU A 122 -19.85 -49.79 -37.76
CA GLU A 122 -20.90 -49.54 -36.78
C GLU A 122 -20.18 -49.48 -35.42
N GLY A 123 -19.92 -48.27 -34.93
CA GLY A 123 -19.15 -48.02 -33.71
C GLY A 123 -19.87 -47.07 -32.76
N TRP A 124 -19.15 -46.50 -31.79
CA TRP A 124 -19.73 -45.68 -30.72
C TRP A 124 -20.58 -44.50 -31.23
N LEU A 125 -20.22 -43.87 -32.35
CA LEU A 125 -21.01 -42.76 -32.91
C LEU A 125 -22.37 -43.21 -33.47
N THR A 126 -22.49 -44.48 -33.83
CA THR A 126 -23.69 -45.05 -34.47
C THR A 126 -24.51 -45.92 -33.51
N THR A 127 -23.92 -46.45 -32.43
CA THR A 127 -24.57 -47.35 -31.47
C THR A 127 -24.49 -46.91 -30.00
N GLY A 128 -23.46 -46.16 -29.59
CA GLY A 128 -23.15 -45.85 -28.20
C GLY A 128 -23.50 -44.42 -27.74
N TRP A 129 -23.97 -43.57 -28.65
CA TRP A 129 -24.33 -42.18 -28.37
C TRP A 129 -25.76 -41.88 -28.81
N ALA A 130 -26.55 -41.29 -27.90
CA ALA A 130 -27.96 -40.96 -28.16
C ALA A 130 -28.15 -39.72 -29.07
N GLY A 131 -27.08 -38.97 -29.36
CA GLY A 131 -27.12 -37.85 -30.30
C GLY A 131 -27.15 -38.31 -31.76
N VAL A 132 -27.66 -37.45 -32.64
CA VAL A 132 -27.93 -37.81 -34.05
C VAL A 132 -27.06 -37.08 -35.06
N TYR A 133 -25.95 -36.45 -34.67
CA TYR A 133 -25.15 -35.57 -35.54
C TYR A 133 -23.72 -36.10 -35.86
N PRO A 134 -23.28 -36.14 -37.14
CA PRO A 134 -23.98 -35.74 -38.37
C PRO A 134 -25.28 -36.51 -38.64
N ARG A 135 -26.29 -35.84 -39.22
CA ARG A 135 -27.65 -36.39 -39.37
C ARG A 135 -27.72 -37.71 -40.16
N PRO A 136 -27.01 -37.89 -41.29
CA PRO A 136 -27.08 -39.13 -42.04
C PRO A 136 -26.28 -40.23 -41.33
N ARG A 137 -26.94 -41.37 -41.04
CA ARG A 137 -26.30 -42.55 -40.41
C ARG A 137 -25.04 -42.99 -41.16
N GLN A 138 -25.03 -42.89 -42.49
CA GLN A 138 -23.88 -43.27 -43.32
C GLN A 138 -22.61 -42.44 -43.02
N ILE A 139 -22.74 -41.17 -42.62
CA ILE A 139 -21.59 -40.35 -42.22
C ILE A 139 -21.11 -40.75 -40.82
N ARG A 140 -22.02 -41.04 -39.88
CA ARG A 140 -21.64 -41.56 -38.56
C ARG A 140 -20.85 -42.87 -38.66
N ARG A 141 -21.33 -43.80 -39.50
CA ARG A 141 -20.64 -45.05 -39.86
C ARG A 141 -19.27 -44.85 -40.52
N TYR A 142 -19.13 -43.82 -41.35
CA TYR A 142 -17.85 -43.47 -41.98
C TYR A 142 -16.84 -42.92 -40.97
N LEU A 143 -17.28 -42.10 -40.01
CA LEU A 143 -16.42 -41.58 -38.95
C LEU A 143 -16.02 -42.66 -37.93
N ASP A 144 -16.93 -43.56 -37.55
CA ASP A 144 -16.60 -44.78 -36.79
C ASP A 144 -15.56 -45.64 -37.55
N GLY A 145 -15.69 -45.73 -38.87
CA GLY A 145 -14.79 -46.46 -39.77
C GLY A 145 -13.39 -45.85 -39.88
N LEU A 146 -13.32 -44.53 -40.10
CA LEU A 146 -12.07 -43.75 -40.13
C LEU A 146 -11.33 -43.85 -38.80
N ALA A 147 -12.06 -43.69 -37.68
CA ALA A 147 -11.49 -43.82 -36.35
C ALA A 147 -10.99 -45.24 -36.08
N LYS A 148 -11.73 -46.28 -36.52
CA LYS A 148 -11.25 -47.67 -36.46
C LYS A 148 -9.98 -47.87 -37.28
N ARG A 149 -9.96 -47.44 -38.55
CA ARG A 149 -8.79 -47.55 -39.44
C ARG A 149 -7.56 -46.83 -38.89
N ALA A 150 -7.74 -45.66 -38.27
CA ALA A 150 -6.66 -44.98 -37.58
C ALA A 150 -6.16 -45.76 -36.36
N ARG A 151 -7.05 -46.41 -35.58
CA ARG A 151 -6.68 -47.30 -34.46
C ARG A 151 -5.97 -48.58 -34.91
N GLU A 152 -6.30 -49.13 -36.08
CA GLU A 152 -5.66 -50.31 -36.68
C GLU A 152 -4.16 -50.11 -36.97
N TRP A 153 -3.67 -48.87 -37.03
CA TRP A 153 -2.26 -48.56 -37.36
C TRP A 153 -1.41 -48.19 -36.13
N SER A 154 -0.13 -48.60 -36.17
CA SER A 154 0.85 -48.46 -35.09
C SER A 154 2.09 -47.64 -35.51
N GLY A 155 2.94 -47.28 -34.53
CA GLY A 155 4.14 -46.45 -34.73
C GLY A 155 3.86 -45.06 -35.33
N PRO A 156 4.89 -44.38 -35.87
CA PRO A 156 4.77 -43.05 -36.46
C PRO A 156 3.68 -42.91 -37.55
N LYS A 157 3.46 -43.96 -38.34
CA LYS A 157 2.37 -44.04 -39.32
C LYS A 157 0.99 -44.04 -38.63
N GLY A 158 0.83 -44.85 -37.58
CA GLY A 158 -0.38 -44.90 -36.78
C GLY A 158 -0.66 -43.60 -36.04
N TRP A 159 0.36 -42.90 -35.56
CA TRP A 159 0.21 -41.59 -34.92
C TRP A 159 -0.24 -40.52 -35.93
N ALA A 160 0.38 -40.47 -37.12
CA ALA A 160 -0.06 -39.58 -38.19
C ALA A 160 -1.51 -39.88 -38.63
N ALA A 161 -1.90 -41.14 -38.82
CA ALA A 161 -3.28 -41.49 -39.16
C ALA A 161 -4.30 -41.12 -38.07
N LYS A 162 -3.92 -41.22 -36.79
CA LYS A 162 -4.76 -40.74 -35.67
C LYS A 162 -4.84 -39.21 -35.66
N ALA A 163 -3.77 -38.50 -36.01
CA ALA A 163 -3.83 -37.05 -36.21
C ALA A 163 -4.76 -36.63 -37.35
N VAL A 164 -4.78 -37.37 -38.48
CA VAL A 164 -5.75 -37.14 -39.57
C VAL A 164 -7.18 -37.35 -39.07
N ALA A 165 -7.46 -38.45 -38.37
CA ALA A 165 -8.79 -38.69 -37.80
C ALA A 165 -9.20 -37.60 -36.79
N SER A 166 -8.29 -37.19 -35.89
CA SER A 166 -8.49 -36.04 -34.99
C SER A 166 -8.83 -34.76 -35.75
N ARG A 167 -8.07 -34.44 -36.80
CA ARG A 167 -8.21 -33.22 -37.59
C ARG A 167 -9.52 -33.19 -38.39
N VAL A 168 -9.97 -34.35 -38.88
CA VAL A 168 -11.28 -34.53 -39.51
C VAL A 168 -12.39 -34.28 -38.50
N LEU A 169 -12.34 -34.90 -37.31
CA LEU A 169 -13.34 -34.69 -36.26
C LEU A 169 -13.41 -33.23 -35.83
N GLN A 170 -12.27 -32.58 -35.58
CA GLN A 170 -12.19 -31.14 -35.30
C GLN A 170 -12.90 -30.32 -36.39
N THR A 171 -12.61 -30.58 -37.67
CA THR A 171 -13.17 -29.84 -38.81
C THR A 171 -14.69 -30.03 -38.97
N LEU A 172 -15.23 -31.18 -38.57
CA LEU A 172 -16.66 -31.51 -38.68
C LEU A 172 -17.49 -31.02 -37.50
N TYR A 173 -16.89 -30.85 -36.33
CA TYR A 173 -17.57 -30.43 -35.09
C TYR A 173 -17.24 -29.00 -34.62
N SER A 174 -16.34 -28.26 -35.30
CA SER A 174 -15.94 -26.90 -34.89
C SER A 174 -16.97 -25.80 -35.18
N ASP A 175 -17.86 -25.98 -36.17
CA ASP A 175 -18.66 -24.91 -36.78
C ASP A 175 -19.90 -24.45 -35.94
N SER A 176 -19.99 -24.80 -34.65
CA SER A 176 -21.17 -24.49 -33.83
C SER A 176 -20.90 -24.28 -32.33
N ILE A 177 -21.04 -23.04 -31.86
CA ILE A 177 -21.05 -22.66 -30.43
C ILE A 177 -22.25 -23.29 -29.68
N SER A 178 -23.34 -23.61 -30.40
CA SER A 178 -24.52 -24.33 -29.91
C SER A 178 -24.50 -25.84 -30.18
N GLY A 179 -23.32 -26.42 -30.42
CA GLY A 179 -23.08 -27.87 -30.46
C GLY A 179 -23.41 -28.61 -31.77
N TYR A 180 -24.32 -28.12 -32.62
CA TYR A 180 -24.76 -28.87 -33.81
C TYR A 180 -24.87 -28.05 -35.11
N SER A 181 -23.81 -28.08 -35.93
CA SER A 181 -23.94 -27.81 -37.38
C SER A 181 -22.95 -28.59 -38.25
N THR A 182 -23.40 -29.75 -38.72
CA THR A 182 -22.70 -30.60 -39.68
C THR A 182 -23.09 -30.35 -41.14
N ARG A 183 -24.10 -29.48 -41.41
CA ARG A 183 -24.81 -29.38 -42.71
C ARG A 183 -23.94 -29.24 -43.96
N ARG A 184 -22.72 -28.67 -43.85
CA ARG A 184 -21.75 -28.53 -44.97
C ARG A 184 -21.09 -29.86 -45.38
N TYR A 185 -21.18 -30.90 -44.56
CA TYR A 185 -20.41 -32.14 -44.66
C TYR A 185 -21.26 -33.41 -44.58
N GLU A 186 -22.59 -33.31 -44.78
CA GLU A 186 -23.54 -34.43 -44.67
C GLU A 186 -23.58 -35.34 -45.92
N SER A 187 -22.46 -35.47 -46.64
CA SER A 187 -22.29 -36.40 -47.78
C SER A 187 -20.91 -37.06 -47.78
N LEU A 188 -20.83 -38.33 -48.22
CA LEU A 188 -19.57 -39.09 -48.22
C LEU A 188 -18.44 -38.43 -49.03
N PRO A 189 -18.66 -37.92 -50.27
CA PRO A 189 -17.59 -37.24 -51.02
C PRO A 189 -17.02 -36.03 -50.27
N LYS A 190 -17.87 -35.27 -49.56
CA LYS A 190 -17.45 -34.07 -48.83
C LYS A 190 -16.76 -34.41 -47.51
N ALA A 191 -17.13 -35.51 -46.86
CA ALA A 191 -16.37 -36.06 -45.72
C ALA A 191 -15.00 -36.60 -46.16
N ARG A 192 -14.93 -37.31 -47.29
CA ARG A 192 -13.68 -37.81 -47.92
C ARG A 192 -12.71 -36.69 -48.28
N GLU A 193 -13.21 -35.61 -48.88
CA GLU A 193 -12.43 -34.40 -49.17
C GLU A 193 -11.80 -33.78 -47.91
N VAL A 194 -12.49 -33.82 -46.76
CA VAL A 194 -11.93 -33.37 -45.47
C VAL A 194 -10.82 -34.32 -44.99
N VAL A 195 -10.94 -35.63 -45.19
CA VAL A 195 -9.84 -36.59 -44.88
C VAL A 195 -8.60 -36.31 -45.73
N GLY A 196 -8.75 -36.13 -47.04
CA GLY A 196 -7.62 -35.81 -47.94
C GLY A 196 -6.92 -34.50 -47.55
N ARG A 197 -7.69 -33.43 -47.28
CA ARG A 197 -7.13 -32.15 -46.83
C ARG A 197 -6.45 -32.25 -45.46
N ALA A 198 -7.04 -32.98 -44.51
CA ALA A 198 -6.44 -33.22 -43.20
C ALA A 198 -5.14 -34.04 -43.30
N ALA A 199 -5.07 -35.02 -44.20
CA ALA A 199 -3.88 -35.83 -44.42
C ALA A 199 -2.73 -35.05 -45.05
N LYS A 200 -3.03 -34.12 -45.97
CA LYS A 200 -2.06 -33.14 -46.49
C LYS A 200 -1.55 -32.25 -45.37
N GLU A 201 -2.44 -31.60 -44.62
CA GLU A 201 -2.10 -30.69 -43.52
C GLU A 201 -1.23 -31.36 -42.44
N VAL A 202 -1.57 -32.59 -42.01
CA VAL A 202 -0.78 -33.34 -41.03
C VAL A 202 0.59 -33.75 -41.61
N SER A 203 0.66 -34.14 -42.88
CA SER A 203 1.92 -34.54 -43.51
C SER A 203 2.86 -33.35 -43.77
N GLU A 204 2.30 -32.17 -44.04
CA GLU A 204 3.04 -30.91 -44.14
C GLU A 204 3.67 -30.52 -42.80
N PHE A 205 2.88 -30.45 -41.72
CA PHE A 205 3.46 -30.17 -40.40
C PHE A 205 4.44 -31.27 -39.94
N ALA A 206 4.17 -32.55 -40.22
CA ALA A 206 5.09 -33.63 -39.87
C ALA A 206 6.44 -33.56 -40.62
N SER A 207 6.47 -33.07 -41.87
CA SER A 207 7.75 -32.88 -42.58
C SER A 207 8.56 -31.71 -42.04
N GLU A 208 7.91 -30.70 -41.46
CA GLU A 208 8.56 -29.54 -40.84
C GLU A 208 9.08 -29.78 -39.42
N VAL A 209 8.32 -30.51 -38.57
CA VAL A 209 8.57 -30.56 -37.11
C VAL A 209 8.64 -31.96 -36.49
N SER A 210 8.52 -33.05 -37.25
CA SER A 210 8.74 -34.39 -36.68
C SER A 210 10.16 -34.55 -36.13
N GLY A 211 10.29 -35.25 -35.00
CA GLY A 211 11.53 -35.42 -34.26
C GLY A 211 11.99 -34.19 -33.45
N LYS A 212 11.27 -33.06 -33.50
CA LYS A 212 11.59 -31.85 -32.72
C LYS A 212 10.91 -31.81 -31.33
N GLY A 213 10.04 -32.76 -31.02
CA GLY A 213 9.37 -32.81 -29.73
C GLY A 213 8.68 -34.12 -29.37
N GLU A 214 8.10 -34.14 -28.18
CA GLU A 214 7.53 -35.32 -27.50
C GLU A 214 6.17 -34.96 -26.88
N ILE A 215 5.17 -35.81 -27.06
CA ILE A 215 3.77 -35.54 -26.70
C ILE A 215 3.19 -36.61 -25.76
N THR A 216 2.67 -36.19 -24.61
CA THR A 216 2.06 -37.03 -23.54
C THR A 216 0.55 -36.82 -23.42
N ASN A 217 -0.14 -37.71 -22.69
CA ASN A 217 -1.60 -37.72 -22.48
C ASN A 217 -1.96 -37.80 -20.98
N ASP A 218 -1.15 -37.17 -20.13
CA ASP A 218 -1.27 -37.25 -18.68
C ASP A 218 -2.29 -36.23 -18.13
N ASN A 219 -2.98 -36.60 -17.05
CA ASN A 219 -3.86 -35.66 -16.35
C ASN A 219 -3.03 -34.63 -15.58
N ALA A 220 -3.21 -33.34 -15.92
CA ALA A 220 -2.42 -32.23 -15.40
C ALA A 220 -2.49 -32.04 -13.87
N LYS A 221 -3.51 -32.58 -13.18
CA LYS A 221 -3.55 -32.58 -11.70
C LYS A 221 -2.40 -33.39 -11.10
N GLY A 222 -2.11 -34.56 -11.69
CA GLY A 222 -1.16 -35.56 -11.17
C GLY A 222 0.16 -35.68 -11.92
N MET A 223 0.30 -35.12 -13.13
CA MET A 223 1.52 -35.26 -13.93
C MET A 223 2.76 -34.61 -13.29
N ARG A 224 3.94 -35.12 -13.64
CA ARG A 224 5.22 -34.45 -13.35
C ARG A 224 5.57 -33.53 -14.51
N PHE A 225 5.59 -32.22 -14.26
CA PHE A 225 5.94 -31.24 -15.29
C PHE A 225 7.45 -31.25 -15.58
N PRO A 226 7.87 -31.25 -16.86
CA PRO A 226 9.29 -31.17 -17.22
C PRO A 226 9.83 -29.75 -17.01
N HIS A 227 11.14 -29.63 -16.79
CA HIS A 227 11.81 -28.34 -16.85
C HIS A 227 11.92 -27.85 -18.30
N ALA A 228 11.70 -26.54 -18.51
CA ALA A 228 11.80 -25.90 -19.82
C ALA A 228 12.18 -24.41 -19.68
N ASP A 229 12.85 -23.84 -20.69
CA ASP A 229 13.16 -22.41 -20.72
C ASP A 229 11.89 -21.57 -20.85
N VAL A 230 10.91 -22.09 -21.58
CA VAL A 230 9.58 -21.50 -21.78
C VAL A 230 8.49 -22.51 -21.42
N VAL A 231 7.48 -22.06 -20.70
CA VAL A 231 6.18 -22.72 -20.62
C VAL A 231 5.14 -21.84 -21.32
N TYR A 232 4.34 -22.43 -22.19
CA TYR A 232 3.12 -21.83 -22.71
C TYR A 232 1.92 -22.57 -22.13
N PHE A 233 0.87 -21.86 -21.75
CA PHE A 233 -0.29 -22.43 -21.07
C PHE A 233 -1.58 -21.79 -21.59
N ASP A 234 -2.44 -22.61 -22.21
CA ASP A 234 -3.76 -22.19 -22.71
C ASP A 234 -4.88 -22.92 -21.94
N PRO A 235 -5.10 -22.59 -20.66
CA PRO A 235 -6.09 -23.27 -19.82
C PRO A 235 -7.53 -23.06 -20.33
N PRO A 236 -8.47 -23.94 -19.93
CA PRO A 236 -9.88 -23.77 -20.24
C PRO A 236 -10.41 -22.39 -19.84
N PHE A 237 -11.20 -21.75 -20.71
CA PHE A 237 -11.76 -20.42 -20.43
C PHE A 237 -12.87 -20.45 -19.37
N PHE A 238 -12.50 -20.25 -18.10
CA PHE A 238 -13.45 -20.00 -17.01
C PHE A 238 -13.95 -18.56 -17.07
N LYS A 239 -15.22 -18.35 -17.45
CA LYS A 239 -15.82 -17.00 -17.64
C LYS A 239 -16.83 -16.66 -16.55
N ARG A 240 -16.65 -15.48 -15.92
CA ARG A 240 -17.53 -14.99 -14.83
C ARG A 240 -19.01 -14.90 -15.24
N ASP A 241 -19.29 -14.54 -16.49
CA ASP A 241 -20.65 -14.27 -16.99
C ASP A 241 -21.43 -15.52 -17.45
N LYS A 242 -20.76 -16.66 -17.65
CA LYS A 242 -21.32 -17.83 -18.38
C LYS A 242 -21.05 -19.19 -17.74
N GLY A 243 -20.46 -19.21 -16.54
CA GLY A 243 -20.14 -20.45 -15.83
C GLY A 243 -19.16 -21.34 -16.60
N TYR A 244 -19.30 -22.66 -16.42
CA TYR A 244 -18.49 -23.65 -17.14
C TYR A 244 -18.84 -23.66 -18.63
N VAL A 245 -17.93 -23.18 -19.47
CA VAL A 245 -18.08 -23.25 -20.93
C VAL A 245 -18.13 -24.72 -21.37
N HIS A 246 -19.22 -25.13 -22.02
CA HIS A 246 -19.50 -26.51 -22.47
C HIS A 246 -18.53 -27.09 -23.54
N TYR A 247 -17.35 -26.49 -23.72
CA TYR A 247 -16.23 -26.94 -24.55
C TYR A 247 -16.03 -28.46 -24.46
N PHE A 248 -15.96 -28.99 -23.24
CA PHE A 248 -15.76 -30.40 -22.93
C PHE A 248 -16.84 -31.34 -23.50
N GLN A 249 -18.07 -30.90 -23.76
CA GLN A 249 -19.11 -31.78 -24.31
C GLN A 249 -18.82 -32.17 -25.77
N THR A 250 -18.26 -31.24 -26.56
CA THR A 250 -17.81 -31.54 -27.93
C THR A 250 -16.59 -32.45 -27.93
N TYR A 251 -15.64 -32.27 -26.99
CA TYR A 251 -14.52 -33.22 -26.83
C TYR A 251 -14.97 -34.58 -26.33
N LYS A 252 -15.95 -34.67 -25.42
CA LYS A 252 -16.53 -35.96 -24.99
C LYS A 252 -17.09 -36.73 -26.18
N ILE A 253 -17.73 -36.05 -27.14
CA ILE A 253 -18.15 -36.69 -28.40
C ILE A 253 -16.93 -37.08 -29.25
N MET A 254 -16.06 -36.14 -29.63
CA MET A 254 -14.94 -36.41 -30.55
C MET A 254 -13.93 -37.45 -30.03
N ASN A 255 -13.57 -37.38 -28.75
CA ASN A 255 -12.69 -38.35 -28.08
C ASN A 255 -13.34 -39.73 -28.07
N SER A 256 -14.65 -39.84 -27.82
CA SER A 256 -15.35 -41.12 -27.79
C SER A 256 -15.43 -41.78 -29.18
N ILE A 257 -15.58 -41.00 -30.26
CA ILE A 257 -15.48 -41.49 -31.64
C ILE A 257 -14.06 -42.04 -31.90
N LEU A 258 -13.03 -41.25 -31.56
CA LEU A 258 -11.62 -41.60 -31.80
C LEU A 258 -11.15 -42.79 -30.95
N LEU A 259 -11.71 -43.00 -29.76
CA LEU A 259 -11.51 -44.21 -28.95
C LEU A 259 -12.36 -45.41 -29.41
N GLY A 260 -13.57 -45.16 -29.92
CA GLY A 260 -14.58 -46.19 -30.18
C GLY A 260 -15.35 -46.65 -28.94
N ARG A 261 -15.27 -45.90 -27.84
CA ARG A 261 -15.99 -46.11 -26.57
C ARG A 261 -16.22 -44.76 -25.89
N ALA A 262 -17.08 -44.68 -24.88
CA ALA A 262 -17.23 -43.47 -24.08
C ALA A 262 -15.90 -43.00 -23.46
N TRP A 263 -15.66 -41.69 -23.51
CA TRP A 263 -14.57 -40.99 -22.83
C TRP A 263 -15.09 -40.32 -21.56
N GLU A 264 -14.75 -40.94 -20.43
CA GLU A 264 -15.21 -40.59 -19.10
C GLU A 264 -14.00 -40.08 -18.29
N GLU A 265 -13.77 -38.78 -18.38
CA GLU A 265 -12.70 -38.06 -17.68
C GLU A 265 -13.32 -36.83 -16.98
N GLU A 266 -12.73 -36.44 -15.85
CA GLU A 266 -13.10 -35.24 -15.11
C GLU A 266 -12.56 -33.97 -15.79
N ASN A 267 -13.36 -32.90 -15.76
CA ASN A 267 -12.92 -31.60 -16.25
C ASN A 267 -12.07 -30.92 -15.17
N LEU A 268 -11.17 -30.02 -15.57
CA LEU A 268 -10.50 -29.10 -14.65
C LEU A 268 -11.47 -28.01 -14.20
N GLY A 269 -11.51 -27.73 -12.90
CA GLY A 269 -12.18 -26.56 -12.30
C GLY A 269 -11.24 -25.36 -12.15
N PRO A 270 -11.76 -24.15 -11.91
CA PRO A 270 -10.94 -22.98 -11.53
C PRO A 270 -9.97 -23.25 -10.36
N GLU A 271 -10.38 -24.09 -9.41
CA GLU A 271 -9.65 -24.51 -8.21
C GLU A 271 -8.44 -25.40 -8.50
N ASP A 272 -8.41 -26.13 -9.63
CA ASP A 272 -7.26 -26.94 -10.03
C ASP A 272 -6.11 -26.08 -10.57
N ILE A 273 -6.38 -24.83 -10.96
CA ILE A 273 -5.44 -24.00 -11.70
C ILE A 273 -4.28 -23.46 -10.84
N PRO A 274 -4.48 -22.90 -9.62
CA PRO A 274 -3.38 -22.45 -8.77
C PRO A 274 -2.30 -23.51 -8.48
N PRO A 275 -2.61 -24.76 -8.05
CA PRO A 275 -1.59 -25.77 -7.79
C PRO A 275 -0.93 -26.33 -9.08
N ILE A 276 -1.54 -26.15 -10.25
CA ILE A 276 -0.89 -26.40 -11.54
C ILE A 276 0.08 -25.24 -11.86
N LEU A 277 -0.35 -23.99 -11.71
CA LEU A 277 0.46 -22.79 -11.95
C LEU A 277 1.72 -22.73 -11.10
N GLU A 278 1.64 -23.08 -9.81
CA GLU A 278 2.80 -23.15 -8.92
C GLU A 278 3.87 -24.09 -9.48
N LYS A 279 3.48 -25.32 -9.83
CA LYS A 279 4.39 -26.35 -10.35
C LYS A 279 4.98 -25.95 -11.71
N LEU A 280 4.15 -25.42 -12.62
CA LEU A 280 4.61 -24.90 -13.92
C LEU A 280 5.60 -23.75 -13.75
N CYS A 281 5.35 -22.82 -12.83
CA CYS A 281 6.25 -21.71 -12.57
C CYS A 281 7.59 -22.17 -11.98
N LYS A 282 7.59 -23.11 -11.03
CA LYS A 282 8.83 -23.72 -10.51
C LYS A 282 9.60 -24.50 -11.60
N GLY A 283 8.90 -25.01 -12.61
CA GLY A 283 9.49 -25.73 -13.75
C GLY A 283 10.28 -24.87 -14.75
N CYS A 284 10.08 -23.55 -14.83
CA CYS A 284 10.51 -22.77 -16.00
C CYS A 284 11.19 -21.43 -15.77
N ARG A 285 11.94 -20.95 -16.78
CA ARG A 285 12.49 -19.57 -16.78
C ARG A 285 11.46 -18.52 -17.21
N HIS A 286 10.65 -18.84 -18.21
CA HIS A 286 9.59 -17.98 -18.73
C HIS A 286 8.26 -18.72 -18.74
N ILE A 287 7.16 -18.05 -18.37
CA ILE A 287 5.80 -18.59 -18.52
C ILE A 287 4.89 -17.61 -19.28
N PHE A 288 4.11 -18.15 -20.20
CA PHE A 288 3.14 -17.45 -21.04
C PHE A 288 1.76 -18.06 -20.77
N ILE A 289 0.76 -17.27 -20.43
CA ILE A 289 -0.63 -17.74 -20.25
C ILE A 289 -1.56 -16.96 -21.17
N SER A 290 -2.33 -17.67 -21.99
CA SER A 290 -3.47 -17.10 -22.72
C SER A 290 -4.79 -17.41 -22.02
N THR A 291 -5.60 -16.37 -21.81
CA THR A 291 -6.88 -16.45 -21.09
C THR A 291 -7.84 -15.38 -21.64
N SER A 292 -9.14 -15.50 -21.35
CA SER A 292 -10.14 -14.55 -21.86
C SER A 292 -10.23 -13.31 -20.98
N SER A 293 -10.56 -12.14 -21.54
CA SER A 293 -10.68 -10.88 -20.76
C SER A 293 -11.84 -10.80 -19.75
N ASN A 294 -12.49 -11.92 -19.40
CA ASN A 294 -13.49 -12.02 -18.31
C ASN A 294 -13.22 -13.25 -17.44
N GLU A 295 -11.95 -13.43 -17.07
CA GLU A 295 -11.43 -14.59 -16.33
C GLU A 295 -11.97 -14.69 -14.89
N ALA A 296 -12.44 -15.89 -14.53
CA ALA A 296 -12.83 -16.23 -13.16
C ALA A 296 -11.60 -16.53 -12.28
N VAL A 297 -10.57 -17.19 -12.82
CA VAL A 297 -9.28 -17.39 -12.15
C VAL A 297 -8.46 -16.09 -12.24
N PRO A 298 -7.91 -15.57 -11.12
CA PRO A 298 -7.17 -14.31 -11.12
C PRO A 298 -5.71 -14.53 -11.57
N TYR A 299 -5.50 -14.89 -12.84
CA TYR A 299 -4.19 -15.30 -13.37
C TYR A 299 -3.04 -14.32 -13.09
N ALA A 300 -3.28 -13.01 -13.07
CA ALA A 300 -2.29 -12.02 -12.69
C ALA A 300 -1.77 -12.21 -11.24
N ARG A 301 -2.69 -12.46 -10.29
CA ARG A 301 -2.42 -12.67 -8.86
C ARG A 301 -1.77 -14.03 -8.59
N GLU A 302 -2.14 -15.04 -9.37
CA GLU A 302 -1.52 -16.37 -9.29
C GLU A 302 -0.10 -16.37 -9.87
N LEU A 303 0.14 -15.67 -10.98
CA LEU A 303 1.50 -15.50 -11.53
C LEU A 303 2.41 -14.69 -10.60
N SER A 304 1.90 -13.61 -9.98
CA SER A 304 2.71 -12.76 -9.09
C SER A 304 3.18 -13.47 -7.81
N ARG A 305 2.55 -14.61 -7.43
CA ARG A 305 3.05 -15.49 -6.35
C ARG A 305 4.33 -16.25 -6.72
N HIS A 306 4.67 -16.33 -8.01
CA HIS A 306 5.68 -17.27 -8.51
C HIS A 306 6.67 -16.69 -9.54
N LYS A 307 6.45 -15.47 -10.06
CA LYS A 307 7.33 -14.80 -11.03
C LYS A 307 7.45 -13.29 -10.75
N ARG A 308 8.68 -12.82 -10.56
CA ARG A 308 9.04 -11.42 -10.20
C ARG A 308 8.65 -10.36 -11.24
N THR A 309 8.50 -10.73 -12.51
CA THR A 309 8.11 -9.80 -13.57
C THR A 309 6.97 -10.40 -14.37
N MET A 310 5.93 -9.61 -14.64
CA MET A 310 4.77 -10.02 -15.44
C MET A 310 4.30 -8.85 -16.32
N LYS A 311 4.18 -9.08 -17.63
CA LYS A 311 3.52 -8.17 -18.58
C LYS A 311 2.19 -8.79 -19.02
N ARG A 312 1.12 -7.98 -19.05
CA ARG A 312 -0.18 -8.37 -19.64
C ARG A 312 -0.39 -7.62 -20.95
N TYR A 313 -0.41 -8.35 -22.06
CA TYR A 313 -0.84 -7.82 -23.36
C TYR A 313 -2.34 -8.05 -23.53
N ARG A 314 -3.06 -7.03 -24.03
CA ARG A 314 -4.47 -7.14 -24.42
C ARG A 314 -4.54 -7.47 -25.91
N VAL A 315 -4.86 -8.72 -26.24
CA VAL A 315 -4.93 -9.17 -27.64
C VAL A 315 -6.37 -9.06 -28.12
N ALA A 316 -6.63 -8.17 -29.06
CA ALA A 316 -7.92 -8.02 -29.72
C ALA A 316 -7.85 -8.59 -31.14
N TYR A 317 -8.77 -9.50 -31.51
CA TYR A 317 -8.84 -10.02 -32.87
C TYR A 317 -10.26 -10.35 -33.30
N THR A 318 -10.53 -10.19 -34.59
CA THR A 318 -11.83 -10.52 -35.18
C THR A 318 -11.88 -12.00 -35.52
N GLN A 319 -12.81 -12.72 -34.90
CA GLN A 319 -13.15 -14.10 -35.29
C GLN A 319 -14.49 -14.10 -36.03
N THR A 320 -14.44 -14.34 -37.33
CA THR A 320 -15.61 -14.77 -38.10
C THR A 320 -16.09 -16.10 -37.54
N SER A 321 -17.24 -16.11 -36.85
CA SER A 321 -17.84 -17.36 -36.38
C SER A 321 -18.22 -18.26 -37.57
N GLY A 322 -18.34 -19.59 -37.37
CA GLY A 322 -18.64 -20.54 -38.46
C GLY A 322 -19.98 -20.30 -39.19
N PHE A 323 -20.85 -19.49 -38.58
CA PHE A 323 -22.16 -19.06 -39.09
C PHE A 323 -22.13 -17.59 -39.54
N GLY A 324 -23.07 -17.22 -40.42
CA GLY A 324 -23.26 -15.86 -40.95
C GLY A 324 -23.74 -14.81 -39.93
N SER A 325 -23.43 -15.01 -38.65
CA SER A 325 -23.64 -14.05 -37.56
C SER A 325 -22.34 -13.26 -37.31
N ARG A 326 -22.45 -11.93 -37.48
CA ARG A 326 -21.52 -10.83 -37.15
C ARG A 326 -20.14 -11.19 -36.57
N ASP A 327 -19.11 -10.57 -37.15
CA ASP A 327 -17.73 -10.52 -36.69
C ASP A 327 -17.57 -10.34 -35.17
N ALA A 328 -17.26 -11.45 -34.48
CA ALA A 328 -17.06 -11.44 -33.04
C ALA A 328 -15.65 -10.89 -32.73
N HIS A 329 -15.61 -9.69 -32.16
CA HIS A 329 -14.39 -9.07 -31.67
C HIS A 329 -14.00 -9.76 -30.35
N GLN A 330 -13.07 -10.71 -30.39
CA GLN A 330 -12.56 -11.39 -29.20
C GLN A 330 -11.52 -10.50 -28.52
N ARG A 331 -11.49 -10.56 -27.19
CA ARG A 331 -10.49 -9.94 -26.33
C ARG A 331 -9.90 -10.99 -25.40
N GLU A 332 -8.61 -11.24 -25.56
CA GLU A 332 -7.81 -12.15 -24.75
C GLU A 332 -6.76 -11.37 -23.93
N HIS A 333 -6.26 -12.01 -22.89
CA HIS A 333 -5.10 -11.59 -22.13
C HIS A 333 -3.99 -12.59 -22.37
N LEU A 334 -2.84 -12.10 -22.86
CA LEU A 334 -1.59 -12.84 -22.86
C LEU A 334 -0.74 -12.31 -21.72
N TYR A 335 -0.65 -13.09 -20.65
CA TYR A 335 0.30 -12.87 -19.57
C TYR A 335 1.66 -13.45 -19.94
N VAL A 336 2.75 -12.74 -19.66
CA VAL A 336 4.12 -13.15 -19.93
C VAL A 336 4.99 -12.81 -18.73
N ALA A 337 5.65 -13.80 -18.14
CA ALA A 337 6.41 -13.62 -16.90
C ALA A 337 7.79 -14.31 -16.94
N LYS A 338 8.81 -13.68 -16.33
CA LYS A 338 10.24 -14.08 -16.42
C LYS A 338 10.88 -14.35 -15.05
N ALA A 339 12.03 -15.04 -15.04
CA ALA A 339 12.73 -15.48 -13.82
C ALA A 339 14.23 -15.10 -13.69
N ASN A 340 14.85 -14.40 -14.65
CA ASN A 340 16.29 -14.11 -14.56
C ASN A 340 16.60 -12.95 -13.59
N GLY A 341 17.62 -13.14 -12.75
CA GLY A 341 18.21 -12.14 -11.85
C GLY A 341 18.53 -12.69 -10.46
N SER A 342 19.75 -12.44 -9.97
CA SER A 342 20.08 -12.52 -8.54
C SER A 342 19.11 -11.66 -7.72
N PRO A 343 18.92 -11.90 -6.40
CA PRO A 343 17.89 -11.21 -5.62
C PRO A 343 18.20 -9.72 -5.37
N VAL A 344 17.92 -8.88 -6.37
CA VAL A 344 17.12 -7.68 -6.10
C VAL A 344 15.67 -8.16 -6.12
N ASP A 345 14.97 -8.01 -5.00
CA ASP A 345 13.58 -8.42 -4.96
C ASP A 345 12.71 -7.57 -5.88
N LYS A 346 11.63 -8.18 -6.36
CA LYS A 346 10.45 -7.46 -6.87
C LYS A 346 9.23 -8.19 -6.35
N GLN A 347 8.81 -7.86 -5.12
CA GLN A 347 7.46 -8.11 -4.67
C GLN A 347 6.45 -7.45 -5.63
N ALA A 348 5.16 -7.76 -5.47
CA ALA A 348 4.07 -7.14 -6.24
C ALA A 348 3.88 -5.63 -5.98
N ASP A 349 4.70 -5.07 -5.09
CA ASP A 349 4.78 -3.68 -4.69
C ASP A 349 6.28 -3.29 -4.70
N PRO A 350 6.69 -2.16 -5.30
CA PRO A 350 8.11 -1.83 -5.47
C PRO A 350 8.76 -1.25 -4.21
N TYR A 351 7.99 -0.75 -3.24
CA TYR A 351 8.48 -0.22 -1.96
C TYR A 351 8.86 -1.33 -0.99
N MET A 352 8.24 -2.51 -1.15
CA MET A 352 8.56 -3.74 -0.41
C MET A 352 9.99 -4.27 -0.60
N ARG A 353 10.71 -3.80 -1.63
CA ARG A 353 12.10 -4.21 -1.84
C ARG A 353 12.96 -3.68 -0.70
N LEU A 354 13.79 -4.53 -0.14
CA LEU A 354 14.66 -4.18 0.98
C LEU A 354 16.07 -3.88 0.46
N PRO A 355 16.69 -2.73 0.83
CA PRO A 355 18.10 -2.47 0.55
C PRO A 355 19.00 -3.20 1.55
N SER A 356 20.31 -3.01 1.41
CA SER A 356 21.23 -3.20 2.53
C SER A 356 20.94 -2.13 3.58
N GLU A 357 20.79 -2.50 4.86
CA GLU A 357 20.61 -1.52 5.95
C GLU A 357 21.91 -0.73 6.24
N GLU A 358 23.05 -1.16 5.67
CA GLU A 358 24.32 -0.42 5.71
C GLU A 358 24.38 0.73 4.67
N GLU A 359 23.33 0.92 3.88
CA GLU A 359 23.23 1.98 2.86
C GLU A 359 22.13 3.00 3.20
N THR A 360 22.50 4.29 3.24
CA THR A 360 21.54 5.40 3.22
C THR A 360 21.15 5.76 1.79
N HIS A 361 19.87 6.09 1.57
CA HIS A 361 19.28 6.35 0.25
C HIS A 361 18.94 7.84 0.12
N ARG A 362 19.32 8.49 -1.00
CA ARG A 362 18.94 9.91 -1.21
C ARG A 362 17.44 10.06 -1.50
N TYR A 363 16.86 11.16 -1.03
CA TYR A 363 15.51 11.60 -1.40
C TYR A 363 15.46 13.08 -1.79
N VAL A 364 14.41 13.45 -2.51
CA VAL A 364 14.02 14.83 -2.81
C VAL A 364 12.51 14.98 -2.70
N VAL A 365 12.03 16.13 -2.26
CA VAL A 365 10.64 16.57 -2.38
C VAL A 365 10.59 17.71 -3.38
N GLN A 366 9.71 17.57 -4.37
CA GLN A 366 9.52 18.54 -5.44
C GLN A 366 8.06 18.99 -5.50
N GLU A 367 7.82 20.30 -5.39
CA GLU A 367 6.52 20.88 -5.72
C GLU A 367 6.35 20.99 -7.23
N HIS A 368 5.17 20.55 -7.69
CA HIS A 368 4.79 20.47 -9.09
C HIS A 368 3.57 21.35 -9.35
N PHE A 369 3.85 22.57 -9.80
CA PHE A 369 2.84 23.56 -10.19
C PHE A 369 2.35 23.31 -11.61
N ARG A 370 1.05 23.49 -11.83
CA ARG A 370 0.36 23.37 -13.12
C ARG A 370 -0.68 24.48 -13.23
N GLY A 371 -0.24 25.67 -13.58
CA GLY A 371 -1.06 26.88 -13.45
C GLY A 371 -1.40 27.16 -11.98
N ARG A 372 -2.68 27.17 -11.62
CA ARG A 372 -3.17 27.45 -10.25
C ARG A 372 -3.24 26.23 -9.31
N SER A 373 -2.68 25.08 -9.70
CA SER A 373 -2.69 23.87 -8.89
C SER A 373 -1.26 23.44 -8.56
N VAL A 374 -1.00 23.11 -7.29
CA VAL A 374 0.26 22.52 -6.82
C VAL A 374 -0.01 21.19 -6.10
N HIS A 375 0.98 20.31 -6.15
CA HIS A 375 1.11 19.10 -5.35
C HIS A 375 2.59 18.82 -5.16
N ALA A 376 2.97 18.07 -4.14
CA ALA A 376 4.34 17.63 -3.96
C ALA A 376 4.54 16.20 -4.48
N ASP A 377 5.76 15.89 -4.87
CA ASP A 377 6.24 14.56 -5.18
C ASP A 377 7.47 14.28 -4.30
N LEU A 378 7.38 13.31 -3.38
CA LEU A 378 8.55 12.71 -2.75
C LEU A 378 9.15 11.68 -3.71
N ARG A 379 10.45 11.75 -4.03
CA ARG A 379 11.19 10.73 -4.81
C ARG A 379 12.42 10.27 -4.01
N PHE A 380 12.79 9.00 -4.11
CA PHE A 380 13.97 8.44 -3.42
C PHE A 380 14.59 7.25 -4.15
N GLU A 381 15.89 7.03 -3.93
CA GLU A 381 16.64 5.94 -4.56
C GLU A 381 16.08 4.56 -4.17
N ALA A 382 15.71 3.72 -5.15
CA ALA A 382 15.30 2.34 -4.88
C ALA A 382 16.50 1.48 -4.42
N PRO A 383 16.28 0.27 -3.86
CA PRO A 383 17.34 -0.70 -3.64
C PRO A 383 18.10 -1.01 -4.94
N GLY A 384 19.43 -0.80 -4.90
CA GLY A 384 20.32 -0.87 -6.07
C GLY A 384 20.52 0.45 -6.84
N ARG A 385 19.81 1.53 -6.47
CA ARG A 385 19.96 2.92 -6.97
C ARG A 385 19.80 3.13 -8.50
N GLU A 386 19.37 2.11 -9.25
CA GLU A 386 19.13 2.19 -10.71
C GLU A 386 17.86 2.98 -11.10
N GLU A 387 16.85 3.00 -10.22
CA GLU A 387 15.56 3.68 -10.42
C GLU A 387 15.16 4.41 -9.13
N LEU A 388 14.39 5.50 -9.24
CA LEU A 388 13.76 6.14 -8.10
C LEU A 388 12.35 5.57 -7.86
N LEU A 389 12.02 5.33 -6.60
CA LEU A 389 10.64 5.22 -6.13
C LEU A 389 10.11 6.61 -5.77
N GLY A 390 8.80 6.74 -5.54
CA GLY A 390 8.26 8.01 -5.05
C GLY A 390 6.75 8.01 -4.81
N TRP A 391 6.26 9.04 -4.14
CA TRP A 391 4.86 9.26 -3.82
C TRP A 391 4.43 10.66 -4.26
N THR A 392 3.37 10.72 -5.06
CA THR A 392 2.65 11.98 -5.31
C THR A 392 1.78 12.27 -4.08
N LEU A 393 2.08 13.37 -3.41
CA LEU A 393 1.43 13.85 -2.19
C LEU A 393 0.45 14.96 -2.55
N ALA A 394 -0.83 14.79 -2.21
CA ALA A 394 -1.86 15.79 -2.44
C ALA A 394 -1.79 16.91 -1.39
N THR A 395 -0.70 17.67 -1.41
CA THR A 395 -0.43 18.76 -0.45
C THR A 395 -1.13 20.06 -0.79
N GLY A 396 -1.51 20.29 -2.06
CA GLY A 396 -2.12 21.55 -2.49
C GLY A 396 -3.33 21.98 -1.66
N LEU A 397 -3.28 23.21 -1.15
CA LEU A 397 -4.39 23.87 -0.48
C LEU A 397 -5.40 24.41 -1.52
N PRO A 398 -6.72 24.27 -1.30
CA PRO A 398 -7.74 24.79 -2.23
C PRO A 398 -7.63 26.30 -2.41
N ASP A 399 -7.75 26.76 -3.67
CA ASP A 399 -7.82 28.17 -4.08
C ASP A 399 -6.64 29.07 -3.63
N ALA A 400 -5.51 28.47 -3.22
CA ALA A 400 -4.35 29.18 -2.66
C ALA A 400 -3.53 30.01 -3.67
N LEU A 401 -3.65 29.73 -4.98
CA LEU A 401 -2.94 30.45 -6.04
C LEU A 401 -3.89 31.34 -6.83
N SER A 402 -3.75 32.66 -6.68
CA SER A 402 -4.55 33.67 -7.40
C SER A 402 -4.28 33.64 -8.90
N ASP A 403 -3.06 33.29 -9.32
CA ASP A 403 -2.58 33.41 -10.69
C ASP A 403 -1.80 32.15 -11.10
N PRO A 404 -1.77 31.80 -12.41
CA PRO A 404 -1.15 30.57 -12.86
C PRO A 404 0.37 30.67 -12.83
N ILE A 405 1.02 29.77 -12.09
CA ILE A 405 2.49 29.64 -12.08
C ILE A 405 2.94 28.94 -13.38
N THR A 406 3.95 29.52 -14.04
CA THR A 406 4.47 29.11 -15.35
C THR A 406 6.00 29.07 -15.44
N THR A 407 6.73 29.78 -14.57
CA THR A 407 8.20 29.71 -14.47
C THR A 407 8.69 29.31 -13.08
N VAL A 408 9.97 28.90 -12.97
CA VAL A 408 10.60 28.53 -11.68
C VAL A 408 10.76 29.76 -10.78
N GLU A 409 11.03 30.93 -11.35
CA GLU A 409 11.13 32.20 -10.61
C GLU A 409 9.78 32.58 -9.97
N GLU A 410 8.67 32.39 -10.70
CA GLU A 410 7.32 32.55 -10.14
C GLU A 410 7.11 31.55 -8.99
N ALA A 411 7.40 30.27 -9.21
CA ALA A 411 7.30 29.23 -8.19
C ALA A 411 8.20 29.47 -6.96
N ALA A 412 9.34 30.13 -7.11
CA ALA A 412 10.26 30.47 -6.03
C ALA A 412 9.76 31.63 -5.15
N THR A 413 8.93 32.53 -5.69
CA THR A 413 8.28 33.60 -4.90
C THR A 413 7.11 33.11 -4.04
N VAL A 414 6.57 31.92 -4.34
CA VAL A 414 5.51 31.30 -3.54
C VAL A 414 6.12 30.73 -2.25
N ALA A 415 5.64 31.19 -1.10
CA ALA A 415 5.95 30.57 0.17
C ALA A 415 5.18 29.24 0.30
N SER A 416 5.87 28.13 0.53
CA SER A 416 5.26 26.79 0.64
C SER A 416 4.13 26.76 1.68
N GLN A 417 4.32 27.51 2.77
CA GLN A 417 3.36 27.74 3.85
C GLN A 417 2.08 28.52 3.45
N GLU A 418 1.92 28.96 2.20
CA GLU A 418 0.66 29.52 1.69
C GLU A 418 -0.09 28.53 0.80
N VAL A 419 0.59 27.52 0.23
CA VAL A 419 0.03 26.63 -0.80
C VAL A 419 0.04 25.13 -0.46
N SER A 420 0.80 24.70 0.56
CA SER A 420 1.00 23.29 0.93
C SER A 420 0.43 22.93 2.30
N ARG A 421 -0.07 21.69 2.43
CA ARG A 421 -0.47 21.03 3.69
C ARG A 421 0.70 20.61 4.57
N ILE A 422 1.92 20.58 4.02
CA ILE A 422 3.16 20.37 4.77
C ILE A 422 3.98 21.63 4.58
N ASP A 423 4.40 22.23 5.69
CA ASP A 423 5.38 23.30 5.65
C ASP A 423 6.77 22.69 5.46
N TRP A 424 7.39 22.91 4.29
CA TRP A 424 8.68 22.31 3.95
C TRP A 424 9.87 22.97 4.66
N GLU A 425 9.69 24.18 5.21
CA GLU A 425 10.72 24.85 6.02
C GLU A 425 10.85 24.18 7.40
N THR A 426 9.73 23.76 8.01
CA THR A 426 9.70 23.18 9.38
C THR A 426 9.46 21.67 9.44
N GLY A 427 8.94 21.06 8.36
CA GLY A 427 8.45 19.68 8.38
C GLY A 427 7.09 19.49 9.09
N GLU A 428 6.43 20.57 9.53
CA GLU A 428 5.13 20.47 10.21
C GLU A 428 3.97 20.19 9.23
N PHE A 429 3.11 19.24 9.62
CA PHE A 429 1.89 18.89 8.89
C PHE A 429 0.72 19.74 9.43
N ARG A 430 -0.07 20.34 8.54
CA ARG A 430 -1.24 21.18 8.91
C ARG A 430 -2.46 20.40 9.34
N ASP A 431 -2.54 19.14 8.93
CA ASP A 431 -3.58 18.24 9.36
C ASP A 431 -3.31 17.79 10.82
N PRO A 432 -4.23 18.00 11.77
CA PRO A 432 -3.97 17.71 13.19
C PRO A 432 -3.73 16.24 13.54
N ASP A 433 -4.09 15.30 12.65
CA ASP A 433 -3.81 13.88 12.82
C ASP A 433 -2.52 13.45 12.08
N GLY A 434 -1.78 14.42 11.49
CA GLY A 434 -0.49 14.25 10.83
C GLY A 434 -0.56 13.67 9.40
N GLN A 435 -1.66 13.87 8.66
CA GLN A 435 -1.99 13.05 7.47
C GLN A 435 -2.07 13.84 6.15
N VAL A 436 -1.50 13.28 5.09
CA VAL A 436 -1.64 13.76 3.70
C VAL A 436 -2.00 12.60 2.76
N LEU A 437 -2.97 12.83 1.86
CA LEU A 437 -3.36 11.84 0.87
C LEU A 437 -2.23 11.60 -0.15
N ALA A 438 -1.79 10.34 -0.29
CA ALA A 438 -0.65 9.93 -1.08
C ALA A 438 -1.02 8.91 -2.18
N PHE A 439 -0.23 8.91 -3.26
CA PHE A 439 -0.40 8.02 -4.40
C PHE A 439 0.95 7.49 -4.89
N PRO A 440 1.12 6.17 -5.11
CA PRO A 440 2.32 5.60 -5.68
C PRO A 440 2.67 6.22 -7.05
N LYS A 441 3.90 6.70 -7.20
CA LYS A 441 4.41 7.21 -8.47
C LYS A 441 4.95 6.07 -9.34
N GLY A 442 5.04 6.30 -10.65
CA GLY A 442 5.84 5.43 -11.53
C GLY A 442 7.35 5.60 -11.22
N PRO A 443 8.20 4.60 -11.53
CA PRO A 443 9.63 4.75 -11.36
C PRO A 443 10.20 5.80 -12.33
N HIS A 444 11.13 6.59 -11.83
CA HIS A 444 11.88 7.62 -12.58
C HIS A 444 13.38 7.28 -12.62
N GLY A 445 14.16 7.89 -13.50
CA GLY A 445 15.61 7.77 -13.47
C GLY A 445 16.23 8.65 -12.37
N PRO A 446 17.48 8.37 -11.95
CA PRO A 446 18.15 9.12 -10.87
C PRO A 446 18.30 10.62 -11.12
N GLU A 447 18.25 11.08 -12.38
CA GLU A 447 18.29 12.50 -12.75
C GLU A 447 17.19 13.33 -12.09
N TRP A 448 16.08 12.71 -11.67
CA TRP A 448 14.98 13.40 -10.98
C TRP A 448 15.30 13.80 -9.53
N LEU A 449 16.41 13.35 -8.93
CA LEU A 449 16.85 13.85 -7.62
C LEU A 449 17.31 15.31 -7.66
N GLU A 450 17.82 15.74 -8.82
CA GLU A 450 18.49 17.04 -9.02
C GLU A 450 17.72 17.92 -10.03
N PHE A 451 16.51 17.50 -10.42
CA PHE A 451 15.69 18.20 -11.43
C PHE A 451 14.85 19.34 -10.82
N GLU A 452 15.15 20.56 -11.26
CA GLU A 452 14.33 21.76 -11.09
C GLU A 452 14.20 22.45 -12.46
N GLY A 453 13.01 22.93 -12.83
CA GLY A 453 12.78 23.43 -14.18
C GLY A 453 11.33 23.45 -14.66
N VAL A 454 11.14 23.89 -15.90
CA VAL A 454 9.84 23.93 -16.59
C VAL A 454 9.73 22.77 -17.57
N ILE A 455 8.69 21.95 -17.42
CA ILE A 455 8.26 20.93 -18.37
C ILE A 455 7.32 21.63 -19.37
N GLU A 456 7.77 21.74 -20.62
CA GLU A 456 7.11 22.55 -21.65
C GLU A 456 5.69 22.05 -21.99
N GLY A 457 4.84 23.00 -22.38
CA GLY A 457 3.51 22.71 -22.92
C GLY A 457 3.57 22.16 -24.36
N PRO A 458 2.47 21.61 -24.87
CA PRO A 458 2.45 21.00 -26.20
C PRO A 458 2.47 22.04 -27.34
N GLU A 459 3.65 22.29 -27.91
CA GLU A 459 3.76 22.91 -29.24
C GLU A 459 3.23 21.97 -30.35
N ASP A 460 2.85 22.56 -31.49
CA ASP A 460 2.43 21.88 -32.73
C ASP A 460 1.37 20.78 -32.59
N GLY A 461 0.47 20.88 -31.62
CA GLY A 461 -0.68 19.99 -31.47
C GLY A 461 -0.33 18.55 -31.06
N ARG A 462 0.85 18.35 -30.48
CA ARG A 462 1.26 17.11 -29.81
C ARG A 462 0.45 16.95 -28.49
N PRO A 463 0.35 15.75 -27.89
CA PRO A 463 -0.10 15.64 -26.51
C PRO A 463 0.90 16.33 -25.56
N PRO A 464 0.46 16.91 -24.43
CA PRO A 464 1.36 17.49 -23.42
C PRO A 464 2.31 16.42 -22.86
N GLU A 465 3.54 16.83 -22.53
CA GLU A 465 4.48 15.93 -21.86
C GLU A 465 4.01 15.53 -20.45
N PRO A 466 4.42 14.37 -19.89
CA PRO A 466 4.02 13.88 -18.56
C PRO A 466 4.42 14.77 -17.37
N GLY A 467 3.74 15.91 -17.23
CA GLY A 467 3.96 16.91 -16.19
C GLY A 467 3.32 18.26 -16.53
N ALA A 468 3.18 18.58 -17.82
CA ALA A 468 2.41 19.73 -18.29
C ALA A 468 0.89 19.44 -18.32
N THR A 469 0.12 20.46 -18.67
CA THR A 469 -1.31 20.35 -18.99
C THR A 469 -1.56 20.79 -20.43
N ALA A 470 -2.80 20.69 -20.91
CA ALA A 470 -3.15 21.18 -22.24
C ALA A 470 -3.07 22.72 -22.41
N ASN A 471 -3.00 23.48 -21.30
CA ASN A 471 -3.09 24.95 -21.31
C ASN A 471 -1.94 25.67 -20.57
N PHE A 472 -1.17 24.94 -19.74
CA PHE A 472 -0.09 25.47 -18.90
C PHE A 472 1.06 24.45 -18.83
N PRO A 473 2.33 24.90 -18.77
CA PRO A 473 3.47 24.02 -18.51
C PRO A 473 3.38 23.40 -17.10
N GLY A 474 4.28 22.46 -16.81
CA GLY A 474 4.49 21.94 -15.47
C GLY A 474 5.77 22.52 -14.88
N VAL A 475 5.69 23.34 -13.82
CA VAL A 475 6.89 23.83 -13.13
C VAL A 475 7.23 22.90 -11.98
N ILE A 476 8.49 22.47 -11.92
CA ILE A 476 9.06 21.69 -10.82
C ILE A 476 10.01 22.59 -10.02
N ARG A 477 9.83 22.64 -8.71
CA ARG A 477 10.72 23.29 -7.72
C ARG A 477 11.09 22.29 -6.63
N ILE A 478 12.35 22.20 -6.24
CA ILE A 478 12.79 21.43 -5.08
C ILE A 478 12.46 22.22 -3.80
N VAL A 479 11.89 21.54 -2.81
CA VAL A 479 11.47 22.16 -1.53
C VAL A 479 12.04 21.46 -0.30
N ASP A 480 12.52 20.22 -0.43
CA ASP A 480 13.24 19.50 0.62
C ASP A 480 14.11 18.41 -0.01
N ALA A 481 15.19 17.99 0.64
CA ALA A 481 16.09 16.94 0.19
C ALA A 481 16.86 16.34 1.37
N GLY A 482 17.43 15.14 1.19
CA GLY A 482 18.31 14.54 2.18
C GLY A 482 18.47 13.03 2.01
N VAL A 483 18.56 12.32 3.12
CA VAL A 483 18.73 10.86 3.17
C VAL A 483 17.60 10.16 3.93
N LEU A 484 17.34 8.90 3.57
CA LEU A 484 16.43 8.03 4.30
C LEU A 484 16.97 6.62 4.52
N GLU A 485 16.45 5.98 5.57
CA GLU A 485 16.60 4.57 5.89
C GLU A 485 15.24 3.86 5.75
N TYR A 486 15.25 2.60 5.29
CA TYR A 486 14.03 1.80 5.08
C TYR A 486 13.61 1.12 6.39
N GLY A 487 12.41 1.43 6.87
CA GLY A 487 11.77 0.72 7.99
C GLY A 487 10.94 -0.47 7.52
N ALA A 488 9.93 -0.83 8.31
CA ALA A 488 9.07 -1.98 8.03
C ALA A 488 8.29 -1.83 6.70
N GLN A 489 8.52 -2.76 5.77
CA GLN A 489 7.76 -2.87 4.52
C GLN A 489 6.78 -4.05 4.59
N ARG A 490 5.49 -3.78 4.39
CA ARG A 490 4.38 -4.75 4.47
C ARG A 490 3.32 -4.44 3.41
N ASP A 491 2.48 -5.41 3.04
CA ASP A 491 1.44 -5.20 2.04
C ASP A 491 0.41 -4.14 2.50
N GLY A 492 0.52 -2.92 1.97
CA GLY A 492 -0.30 -1.78 2.39
C GLY A 492 0.29 -0.93 3.52
N PHE A 493 1.57 -1.08 3.86
CA PHE A 493 2.25 -0.28 4.89
C PHE A 493 3.75 -0.17 4.57
N HIS A 494 4.26 1.06 4.41
CA HIS A 494 5.69 1.33 4.17
C HIS A 494 6.18 2.35 5.17
N GLU A 495 7.28 2.05 5.85
CA GLU A 495 7.90 2.92 6.85
C GLU A 495 9.27 3.38 6.39
N TYR A 496 9.58 4.65 6.64
CA TYR A 496 10.85 5.29 6.30
C TYR A 496 11.28 6.19 7.44
N PHE A 497 12.59 6.29 7.68
CA PHE A 497 13.18 7.26 8.60
C PHE A 497 13.95 8.27 7.75
N LEU A 498 13.43 9.50 7.66
CA LEU A 498 14.01 10.57 6.85
C LEU A 498 14.84 11.53 7.71
N VAL A 499 15.89 12.05 7.11
CA VAL A 499 16.76 13.12 7.65
C VAL A 499 16.97 14.12 6.51
N SER A 500 16.42 15.33 6.67
CA SER A 500 16.63 16.43 5.73
C SER A 500 18.05 17.01 5.83
N ASP A 501 18.54 17.58 4.72
CA ASP A 501 19.76 18.38 4.66
C ASP A 501 19.54 19.81 5.25
N GLN A 502 18.30 20.23 5.52
CA GLN A 502 17.97 21.52 6.14
C GLN A 502 18.25 21.51 7.65
N GLU A 503 19.14 22.38 8.14
CA GLU A 503 19.67 22.38 9.53
C GLU A 503 18.58 22.17 10.61
N ASP A 504 17.59 23.06 10.70
CA ASP A 504 16.48 23.01 11.66
C ASP A 504 15.11 22.69 11.00
N GLY A 505 15.10 21.96 9.87
CA GLY A 505 13.90 21.84 9.02
C GLY A 505 13.69 20.51 8.28
N GLY A 506 12.72 20.52 7.36
CA GLY A 506 12.42 19.44 6.41
C GLY A 506 11.81 18.16 6.99
N LEU A 507 11.67 17.12 6.16
CA LEU A 507 11.14 15.82 6.56
C LEU A 507 12.14 15.08 7.47
N ARG A 508 11.87 15.13 8.78
CA ARG A 508 12.66 14.47 9.82
C ARG A 508 11.85 13.42 10.58
N GLY A 509 12.49 12.27 10.82
CA GLY A 509 11.95 11.19 11.63
C GLY A 509 11.18 10.14 10.84
N ARG A 510 10.46 9.31 11.60
CA ARG A 510 9.60 8.22 11.12
C ARG A 510 8.42 8.78 10.33
N HIS A 511 8.25 8.29 9.11
CA HIS A 511 7.12 8.56 8.23
C HIS A 511 6.54 7.23 7.72
N VAL A 512 5.22 7.16 7.58
CA VAL A 512 4.50 5.92 7.25
C VAL A 512 3.55 6.17 6.09
N PHE A 513 3.59 5.32 5.06
CA PHE A 513 2.60 5.26 4.00
C PHE A 513 1.68 4.06 4.23
N ARG A 514 0.45 4.29 4.71
CA ARG A 514 -0.55 3.23 4.92
C ARG A 514 -1.66 3.26 3.88
N ARG A 515 -2.14 2.08 3.51
CA ARG A 515 -3.18 1.87 2.50
C ARG A 515 -4.56 1.93 3.16
N LEU A 516 -5.43 2.81 2.70
CA LEU A 516 -6.78 2.94 3.24
C LEU A 516 -7.67 1.75 2.82
N PRO A 517 -8.59 1.30 3.69
CA PRO A 517 -9.61 0.33 3.31
C PRO A 517 -10.44 0.82 2.11
N PRO A 518 -10.80 -0.05 1.15
CA PRO A 518 -11.63 0.34 0.03
C PRO A 518 -13.04 0.71 0.49
N SER A 519 -13.47 1.92 0.13
CA SER A 519 -14.84 2.42 0.30
C SER A 519 -15.58 2.34 -1.04
N ASP A 520 -16.85 1.96 -1.04
CA ASP A 520 -17.64 1.74 -2.26
C ASP A 520 -17.51 2.88 -3.28
N GLY A 521 -17.11 2.53 -4.51
CA GLY A 521 -17.02 3.45 -5.65
C GLY A 521 -15.84 4.42 -5.64
N GLN A 522 -14.83 4.26 -4.77
CA GLN A 522 -13.62 5.11 -4.77
C GLN A 522 -12.34 4.31 -5.05
N ASP A 523 -11.38 4.96 -5.71
CA ASP A 523 -10.06 4.39 -5.97
C ASP A 523 -9.28 4.08 -4.69
N GLU A 524 -8.32 3.16 -4.82
CA GLU A 524 -7.56 2.60 -3.71
C GLU A 524 -6.47 3.59 -3.23
N ARG A 525 -6.71 4.24 -2.08
CA ARG A 525 -5.92 5.38 -1.58
C ARG A 525 -4.82 4.98 -0.60
N TRP A 526 -3.84 5.86 -0.44
CA TRP A 526 -2.87 5.81 0.65
C TRP A 526 -2.88 7.13 1.44
N LEU A 527 -2.42 7.07 2.69
CA LEU A 527 -2.08 8.24 3.47
C LEU A 527 -0.58 8.17 3.79
N LEU A 528 0.10 9.31 3.63
CA LEU A 528 1.33 9.61 4.35
C LEU A 528 0.92 10.12 5.74
N ASP A 529 1.32 9.39 6.77
CA ASP A 529 1.29 9.82 8.16
C ASP A 529 2.72 10.22 8.60
N ARG A 530 2.82 11.24 9.45
CA ARG A 530 4.02 11.52 10.27
C ARG A 530 3.71 11.13 11.73
N PRO A 531 3.87 9.86 12.14
CA PRO A 531 3.29 9.39 13.39
C PRO A 531 3.92 10.07 14.62
N ASP A 532 3.08 10.59 15.50
CA ASP A 532 2.82 9.93 16.79
C ASP A 532 4.09 9.44 17.51
N GLU A 533 4.03 8.15 17.84
CA GLU A 533 5.14 7.34 18.30
C GLU A 533 6.22 7.17 17.21
N GLN A 534 7.44 7.61 17.49
CA GLN A 534 8.62 7.45 16.62
C GLN A 534 9.29 6.05 16.73
N LEU A 535 8.76 5.15 17.56
CA LEU A 535 9.21 3.77 17.67
C LEU A 535 9.04 3.04 16.31
N PRO A 536 10.08 2.36 15.78
CA PRO A 536 9.96 1.58 14.55
C PRO A 536 8.87 0.50 14.65
N PHE A 537 8.08 0.33 13.57
CA PHE A 537 6.90 -0.56 13.59
C PHE A 537 7.23 -1.97 14.07
N VAL A 538 8.40 -2.50 13.70
CA VAL A 538 8.85 -3.85 14.07
C VAL A 538 8.90 -4.07 15.58
N LEU A 539 9.08 -3.02 16.40
CA LEU A 539 9.11 -3.07 17.87
C LEU A 539 7.77 -2.69 18.51
N GLY A 540 6.83 -2.14 17.75
CA GLY A 540 5.52 -1.69 18.24
C GLY A 540 4.56 -2.83 18.56
N GLU A 541 3.56 -2.56 19.41
CA GLU A 541 2.60 -3.56 19.89
C GLU A 541 1.84 -4.27 18.76
N GLU A 542 1.57 -3.59 17.64
CA GLU A 542 0.90 -4.18 16.47
C GLU A 542 1.76 -5.28 15.81
N ALA A 543 3.08 -5.08 15.69
CA ALA A 543 3.98 -6.08 15.12
C ALA A 543 4.16 -7.31 16.03
N VAL A 544 4.08 -7.10 17.35
CA VAL A 544 4.02 -8.20 18.34
C VAL A 544 2.70 -8.95 18.22
N ALA A 545 1.56 -8.25 18.28
CA ALA A 545 0.22 -8.85 18.21
C ALA A 545 -0.04 -9.60 16.89
N GLN A 546 0.53 -9.15 15.78
CA GLN A 546 0.42 -9.81 14.47
C GLN A 546 1.49 -10.89 14.23
N GLY A 547 2.43 -11.09 15.16
CA GLY A 547 3.55 -12.02 14.99
C GLY A 547 4.45 -11.68 13.80
N TRP A 548 4.50 -10.40 13.40
CA TRP A 548 5.22 -9.94 12.22
C TRP A 548 6.68 -9.64 12.56
N VAL A 549 7.58 -10.18 11.74
CA VAL A 549 9.01 -9.87 11.73
C VAL A 549 9.48 -9.75 10.27
N PRO A 550 10.53 -8.97 9.99
CA PRO A 550 11.14 -8.91 8.66
C PRO A 550 11.79 -10.24 8.22
N PRO A 551 12.19 -10.35 6.93
CA PRO A 551 13.03 -11.43 6.44
C PRO A 551 14.35 -11.59 7.21
N ALA A 552 15.02 -12.74 7.08
CA ALA A 552 16.37 -12.93 7.62
C ALA A 552 17.35 -11.92 6.99
N GLY A 553 18.26 -11.38 7.79
CA GLY A 553 19.26 -10.40 7.35
C GLY A 553 18.76 -8.96 7.19
N PHE A 554 17.51 -8.65 7.56
CA PHE A 554 16.97 -7.28 7.59
C PHE A 554 16.27 -7.03 8.93
N SER A 555 16.52 -5.90 9.58
CA SER A 555 15.96 -5.53 10.88
C SER A 555 14.73 -4.65 10.82
N ALA A 556 14.57 -3.82 9.78
CA ALA A 556 13.57 -2.75 9.71
C ALA A 556 13.74 -1.69 10.83
N LEU A 557 14.99 -1.37 11.17
CA LEU A 557 15.37 -0.38 12.18
C LEU A 557 16.39 0.62 11.61
N PRO A 558 16.33 1.92 11.96
CA PRO A 558 17.36 2.88 11.57
C PRO A 558 18.70 2.57 12.27
N THR A 559 19.81 2.93 11.63
CA THR A 559 21.17 2.49 12.02
C THR A 559 21.56 2.91 13.44
N ALA A 560 21.13 4.10 13.90
CA ALA A 560 21.34 4.53 15.28
C ALA A 560 20.68 3.58 16.30
N VAL A 561 19.47 3.09 16.00
CA VAL A 561 18.76 2.11 16.83
C VAL A 561 19.44 0.74 16.75
N ARG A 562 19.82 0.27 15.54
CA ARG A 562 20.52 -1.01 15.33
C ARG A 562 21.80 -1.09 16.17
N ALA A 563 22.58 -0.01 16.22
CA ALA A 563 23.83 0.08 16.97
C ALA A 563 23.68 -0.08 18.49
N THR A 564 22.49 0.16 19.07
CA THR A 564 22.25 0.02 20.52
C THR A 564 21.83 -1.39 20.96
N ILE A 565 21.51 -2.28 20.01
CA ILE A 565 20.93 -3.59 20.32
C ILE A 565 22.04 -4.66 20.48
N PRO A 566 22.18 -5.31 21.66
CA PRO A 566 23.17 -6.35 21.88
C PRO A 566 22.97 -7.56 20.98
N GLU A 567 24.05 -8.23 20.55
CA GLU A 567 24.05 -9.40 19.66
C GLU A 567 23.01 -10.48 20.06
N SER A 568 22.83 -10.72 21.36
CA SER A 568 21.86 -11.68 21.91
C SER A 568 20.39 -11.34 21.64
N LEU A 569 20.09 -10.13 21.20
CA LEU A 569 18.76 -9.60 20.88
C LEU A 569 18.63 -9.14 19.40
N GLN A 570 19.67 -9.33 18.58
CA GLN A 570 19.66 -9.04 17.15
C GLN A 570 18.90 -10.12 16.36
N TYR A 571 17.57 -10.10 16.45
CA TYR A 571 16.70 -11.08 15.80
C TYR A 571 16.94 -11.23 14.29
N TRP A 572 17.34 -10.17 13.59
CA TRP A 572 17.63 -10.23 12.14
C TRP A 572 18.78 -11.16 11.77
N ALA A 573 19.67 -11.49 12.71
CA ALA A 573 20.79 -12.42 12.53
C ALA A 573 20.38 -13.91 12.53
N LEU A 574 19.08 -14.25 12.59
CA LEU A 574 18.58 -15.62 12.67
C LEU A 574 17.73 -16.00 11.44
N ASP A 575 18.05 -17.15 10.81
CA ASP A 575 17.38 -17.60 9.59
C ASP A 575 15.90 -18.01 9.81
N ASP A 576 15.56 -18.55 10.98
CA ASP A 576 14.22 -19.07 11.27
C ASP A 576 13.25 -18.00 11.80
N ASP A 577 12.09 -17.85 11.17
CA ASP A 577 11.10 -16.85 11.53
C ASP A 577 10.53 -17.00 12.95
N ALA A 578 10.46 -18.21 13.52
CA ALA A 578 9.95 -18.42 14.87
C ALA A 578 10.99 -18.04 15.92
N ALA A 579 12.27 -18.32 15.65
CA ALA A 579 13.39 -17.79 16.43
C ALA A 579 13.46 -16.26 16.33
N ARG A 580 13.31 -15.66 15.12
CA ARG A 580 13.24 -14.20 14.95
C ARG A 580 12.12 -13.57 15.76
N ARG A 581 10.90 -14.10 15.66
CA ARG A 581 9.76 -13.66 16.49
C ARG A 581 10.13 -13.66 17.97
N LYS A 582 10.58 -14.80 18.51
CA LYS A 582 10.93 -14.94 19.94
C LYS A 582 12.00 -13.93 20.39
N VAL A 583 13.04 -13.70 19.59
CA VAL A 583 14.13 -12.78 19.96
C VAL A 583 13.70 -11.32 19.81
N ARG A 584 12.88 -10.97 18.82
CA ARG A 584 12.24 -9.65 18.72
C ARG A 584 11.33 -9.41 19.92
N ASP A 585 10.44 -10.35 20.23
CA ASP A 585 9.50 -10.23 21.34
C ASP A 585 10.25 -10.04 22.67
N ALA A 586 11.38 -10.75 22.89
CA ALA A 586 12.27 -10.57 24.04
C ALA A 586 13.02 -9.22 24.05
N LEU A 587 13.37 -8.66 22.88
CA LEU A 587 13.90 -7.30 22.78
C LEU A 587 12.84 -6.25 23.19
N VAL A 588 11.60 -6.40 22.72
CA VAL A 588 10.49 -5.51 23.09
C VAL A 588 10.16 -5.63 24.59
N GLU A 589 10.25 -6.84 25.15
CA GLU A 589 10.11 -7.06 26.60
C GLU A 589 11.26 -6.39 27.38
N SER A 590 12.51 -6.55 26.94
CA SER A 590 13.68 -5.91 27.56
C SER A 590 13.64 -4.37 27.51
N LEU A 591 13.14 -3.79 26.41
CA LEU A 591 12.87 -2.36 26.28
C LEU A 591 11.76 -1.90 27.24
N ARG A 592 10.67 -2.66 27.35
CA ARG A 592 9.55 -2.41 28.27
C ARG A 592 9.94 -2.53 29.75
N GLU A 593 10.89 -3.38 30.07
CA GLU A 593 11.44 -3.52 31.43
C GLU A 593 12.50 -2.46 31.78
N GLY A 594 12.95 -1.64 30.81
CA GLY A 594 14.01 -0.65 30.98
C GLY A 594 15.42 -1.26 31.03
N GLY A 595 15.60 -2.50 30.55
CA GLY A 595 16.90 -3.16 30.44
C GLY A 595 17.77 -2.65 29.28
N LEU A 596 17.16 -1.93 28.33
CA LEU A 596 17.80 -1.26 27.21
C LEU A 596 17.17 0.11 26.97
N ALA A 597 17.97 1.05 26.47
CA ALA A 597 17.52 2.35 25.97
C ALA A 597 17.94 2.49 24.50
N LEU A 598 17.04 2.95 23.63
CA LEU A 598 17.33 3.16 22.21
C LEU A 598 17.84 4.57 21.96
N GLU A 599 19.00 4.70 21.32
CA GLU A 599 19.42 5.96 20.72
C GLU A 599 18.80 6.09 19.32
N LEU A 600 17.57 6.61 19.29
CA LEU A 600 17.06 7.27 18.08
C LEU A 600 17.93 8.52 17.86
N GLY A 601 18.62 8.59 16.72
CA GLY A 601 19.67 9.58 16.47
C GLY A 601 19.19 11.03 16.61
N LYS A 602 20.07 11.93 17.06
CA LYS A 602 19.70 13.33 17.35
C LYS A 602 19.03 14.02 16.16
N ASP A 603 19.55 13.78 14.96
CA ASP A 603 19.08 14.39 13.70
C ASP A 603 17.73 13.81 13.22
N VAL A 604 17.30 12.68 13.81
CA VAL A 604 16.03 11.98 13.56
C VAL A 604 14.91 12.47 14.50
N LEU A 605 15.26 13.04 15.67
CA LEU A 605 14.32 13.41 16.74
C LEU A 605 14.05 14.91 16.92
N ALA A 606 14.80 15.78 16.25
CA ALA A 606 14.93 17.20 16.63
C ALA A 606 13.63 18.02 16.79
N GLY A 607 12.55 17.71 16.05
CA GLY A 607 11.32 18.53 16.03
C GLY A 607 10.18 18.11 16.97
N ASP A 608 9.80 16.82 16.98
CA ASP A 608 8.42 16.43 17.34
C ASP A 608 8.21 15.82 18.73
N GLU A 609 9.25 15.33 19.42
CA GLU A 609 9.07 14.57 20.67
C GLU A 609 8.36 15.34 21.79
N LEU A 610 8.41 16.68 21.74
CA LEU A 610 7.83 17.57 22.75
C LEU A 610 6.30 17.65 22.71
N GLU A 611 5.64 17.51 21.56
CA GLU A 611 4.18 17.61 21.49
C GLU A 611 3.47 16.31 21.86
N LYS A 612 4.18 15.18 21.72
CA LYS A 612 3.63 13.82 21.71
C LYS A 612 3.90 13.07 23.01
N ARG A 613 5.04 13.36 23.66
CA ARG A 613 5.28 12.99 25.06
C ARG A 613 4.36 13.78 25.98
N LYS A 614 4.09 13.22 27.15
CA LYS A 614 3.17 13.84 28.11
C LYS A 614 3.75 15.17 28.59
N LEU A 615 3.10 16.30 28.31
CA LEU A 615 3.59 17.63 28.71
C LEU A 615 3.58 17.86 30.24
N VAL A 616 2.94 16.99 31.02
CA VAL A 616 2.75 17.16 32.47
C VAL A 616 2.94 15.85 33.25
N PRO A 617 3.67 15.86 34.38
CA PRO A 617 3.85 14.67 35.20
C PRO A 617 2.55 14.20 35.84
N PHE A 618 1.60 15.11 36.11
CA PHE A 618 0.31 14.77 36.70
C PHE A 618 -0.81 15.65 36.16
N ASN A 619 -2.03 15.12 36.15
CA ASN A 619 -3.21 15.87 35.71
C ASN A 619 -3.53 16.97 36.73
N GLN A 620 -3.84 18.18 36.24
CA GLN A 620 -4.24 19.34 37.05
C GLN A 620 -5.62 19.82 36.58
N TRP A 621 -6.56 19.98 37.52
CA TRP A 621 -7.86 20.59 37.23
C TRP A 621 -7.66 22.04 36.76
N GLY A 622 -8.13 22.36 35.55
CA GLY A 622 -7.91 23.66 34.89
C GLY A 622 -6.55 23.85 34.20
N GLY A 623 -5.66 22.85 34.21
CA GLY A 623 -4.26 23.01 33.77
C GLY A 623 -4.02 23.34 32.29
N SER A 624 -2.93 24.06 32.04
CA SER A 624 -2.49 24.65 30.77
C SER A 624 -1.95 23.68 29.70
N ALA A 625 -1.87 22.38 29.98
CA ALA A 625 -1.29 21.37 29.08
C ALA A 625 -1.89 21.35 27.66
N LYS A 626 -3.17 21.72 27.50
CA LYS A 626 -3.87 21.76 26.20
C LYS A 626 -3.31 22.81 25.22
N TYR A 627 -2.49 23.74 25.71
CA TYR A 627 -2.02 24.89 24.96
C TYR A 627 -0.55 25.24 25.22
N ALA A 628 0.11 24.54 26.15
CA ALA A 628 1.50 24.78 26.54
C ALA A 628 2.50 24.66 25.37
N ALA A 629 2.44 23.60 24.55
CA ALA A 629 3.33 23.44 23.39
C ALA A 629 3.16 24.53 22.33
N ASN A 630 1.92 24.95 22.06
CA ASN A 630 1.68 26.02 21.08
C ASN A 630 2.14 27.40 21.59
N LEU A 631 2.02 27.65 22.91
CA LEU A 631 2.56 28.86 23.53
C LEU A 631 4.08 28.84 23.67
N SER A 632 4.72 27.69 23.92
CA SER A 632 6.18 27.62 24.09
C SER A 632 6.93 28.01 22.82
N LYS A 633 6.44 27.57 21.65
CA LYS A 633 6.86 28.00 20.30
C LYS A 633 6.69 29.52 20.03
N ARG A 634 6.13 30.30 20.97
CA ARG A 634 5.77 31.73 20.83
C ARG A 634 6.28 32.63 21.98
N LEU A 635 7.18 32.13 22.82
CA LEU A 635 7.77 32.92 23.92
C LEU A 635 8.99 33.73 23.43
N PRO A 636 9.25 34.92 24.00
CA PRO A 636 10.47 35.68 23.71
C PRO A 636 11.70 35.00 24.34
N GLU A 637 12.90 35.34 23.88
CA GLU A 637 14.15 34.99 24.55
C GLU A 637 14.14 35.51 26.00
N HIS A 638 14.49 34.66 26.97
CA HIS A 638 14.47 35.02 28.39
C HIS A 638 15.49 34.24 29.20
N LYS A 639 16.20 34.94 30.10
CA LYS A 639 17.22 34.34 30.98
C LYS A 639 16.60 33.73 32.23
N ARG A 640 15.58 34.37 32.79
CA ARG A 640 14.81 33.86 33.93
C ARG A 640 13.38 33.55 33.50
N TYR A 641 12.87 32.41 33.92
CA TYR A 641 11.46 32.03 33.75
C TYR A 641 10.75 31.93 35.10
N VAL A 642 9.49 32.37 35.19
CA VAL A 642 8.71 32.36 36.44
C VAL A 642 7.26 31.95 36.19
N GLU A 643 6.82 30.88 36.85
CA GLU A 643 5.41 30.51 37.00
C GLU A 643 4.97 30.70 38.47
N PRO A 644 4.24 31.79 38.81
CA PRO A 644 3.64 31.99 40.14
C PRO A 644 2.41 31.12 40.43
N PHE A 645 1.93 30.39 39.41
CA PHE A 645 0.77 29.50 39.44
C PHE A 645 1.10 28.21 38.66
N CYS A 646 2.20 27.53 38.98
CA CYS A 646 2.73 26.49 38.09
C CYS A 646 1.80 25.28 37.92
N GLY A 647 1.04 24.87 38.95
CA GLY A 647 0.19 23.69 38.88
C GLY A 647 0.96 22.44 38.47
N SER A 648 0.77 21.97 37.23
CA SER A 648 1.52 20.83 36.67
C SER A 648 2.75 21.23 35.84
N ALA A 649 3.12 22.52 35.85
CA ALA A 649 4.27 23.13 35.18
C ALA A 649 4.32 22.88 33.66
N ALA A 650 3.16 22.90 33.00
CA ALA A 650 3.03 22.48 31.60
C ALA A 650 3.83 23.35 30.63
N LEU A 651 3.80 24.68 30.78
CA LEU A 651 4.54 25.58 29.89
C LEU A 651 6.05 25.50 30.15
N PHE A 652 6.47 25.44 31.42
CA PHE A 652 7.84 25.12 31.82
C PHE A 652 8.40 23.85 31.15
N PHE A 653 7.62 22.76 31.13
CA PHE A 653 8.05 21.52 30.47
C PHE A 653 8.02 21.62 28.94
N ALA A 654 7.12 22.41 28.36
CA ALA A 654 6.97 22.61 26.91
C ALA A 654 7.99 23.59 26.29
N LYS A 655 8.61 24.49 27.07
CA LYS A 655 9.56 25.51 26.59
C LYS A 655 11.03 25.12 26.76
N GLU A 656 11.91 25.82 26.04
CA GLU A 656 13.35 25.64 26.18
C GLU A 656 13.89 26.01 27.58
N PRO A 657 14.98 25.40 28.05
CA PRO A 657 15.61 25.73 29.33
C PRO A 657 15.95 27.23 29.42
N ALA A 658 15.80 27.79 30.62
CA ALA A 658 16.23 29.15 30.95
C ALA A 658 17.29 29.07 32.07
N GLU A 659 18.25 29.99 32.08
CA GLU A 659 19.37 30.04 33.06
C GLU A 659 18.88 29.89 34.51
N GLU A 660 17.77 30.54 34.83
CA GLU A 660 17.03 30.33 36.07
C GLU A 660 15.56 30.05 35.78
N SER A 661 14.96 29.09 36.49
CA SER A 661 13.51 28.84 36.44
C SER A 661 12.91 28.77 37.84
N VAL A 662 11.82 29.49 38.06
CA VAL A 662 11.09 29.57 39.34
C VAL A 662 9.69 29.02 39.16
N LEU A 663 9.34 27.97 39.90
CA LEU A 663 8.01 27.37 39.90
C LEU A 663 7.39 27.54 41.29
N ALA A 664 6.24 28.19 41.38
CA ALA A 664 5.55 28.38 42.64
C ALA A 664 4.04 28.08 42.52
N ASP A 665 3.48 27.57 43.62
CA ASP A 665 2.06 27.37 43.80
C ASP A 665 1.70 27.56 45.29
N ALA A 666 0.42 27.82 45.57
CA ALA A 666 -0.12 27.83 46.91
C ALA A 666 -0.48 26.41 47.41
N ASP A 667 -0.86 25.51 46.49
CA ASP A 667 -1.19 24.11 46.78
C ASP A 667 0.08 23.35 47.21
N SER A 668 0.08 22.89 48.46
CA SER A 668 1.15 22.06 49.02
C SER A 668 1.28 20.71 48.36
N GLU A 669 0.22 20.17 47.77
CA GLU A 669 0.24 18.88 47.07
C GLU A 669 0.93 19.01 45.71
N VAL A 670 0.62 20.05 44.94
CA VAL A 670 1.35 20.42 43.70
C VAL A 670 2.84 20.59 43.96
N VAL A 671 3.20 21.41 44.96
CA VAL A 671 4.61 21.70 45.28
C VAL A 671 5.32 20.46 45.81
N PHE A 672 4.61 19.59 46.56
CA PHE A 672 5.13 18.30 46.97
C PHE A 672 5.42 17.40 45.77
N ALA A 673 4.48 17.25 44.83
CA ALA A 673 4.65 16.38 43.66
C ALA A 673 5.84 16.81 42.80
N LEU A 674 5.94 18.10 42.45
CA LEU A 674 7.08 18.60 41.67
C LEU A 674 8.41 18.43 42.43
N LYS A 675 8.44 18.59 43.76
CA LYS A 675 9.65 18.35 44.56
C LYS A 675 10.02 16.89 44.72
N TYR A 676 9.04 16.00 44.75
CA TYR A 676 9.27 14.55 44.77
C TYR A 676 9.96 14.12 43.48
N ILE A 677 9.47 14.60 42.32
CA ILE A 677 10.07 14.35 41.01
C ILE A 677 11.47 14.98 40.90
N GLN A 678 11.64 16.24 41.30
CA GLN A 678 12.97 16.89 41.36
C GLN A 678 14.01 16.12 42.20
N ARG A 679 13.55 15.32 43.18
CA ARG A 679 14.38 14.57 44.12
C ARG A 679 14.32 13.05 43.91
N LEU A 680 13.83 12.62 42.75
CA LEU A 680 13.68 11.21 42.41
C LEU A 680 15.04 10.49 42.51
N THR A 681 15.09 9.42 43.32
CA THR A 681 16.22 8.51 43.43
C THR A 681 15.80 7.11 42.98
N PRO A 682 16.74 6.22 42.58
CA PRO A 682 16.40 4.85 42.23
C PRO A 682 15.62 4.11 43.34
N GLN A 683 15.90 4.41 44.61
CA GLN A 683 15.20 3.83 45.76
C GLN A 683 13.76 4.35 45.91
N SER A 684 13.53 5.66 45.69
CA SER A 684 12.16 6.22 45.71
C SER A 684 11.36 5.75 44.50
N PHE A 685 12.02 5.58 43.35
CA PHE A 685 11.44 5.09 42.12
C PHE A 685 11.02 3.62 42.21
N GLU A 686 11.88 2.76 42.76
CA GLU A 686 11.56 1.37 43.05
C GLU A 686 10.45 1.24 44.12
N ALA A 687 10.31 2.21 45.02
CA ALA A 687 9.15 2.29 45.89
C ALA A 687 7.85 2.65 45.14
N LEU A 688 7.90 3.41 44.04
CA LEU A 688 6.73 3.67 43.19
C LEU A 688 6.31 2.43 42.38
N LYS A 689 7.25 1.61 41.90
CA LYS A 689 6.96 0.38 41.12
C LYS A 689 6.11 -0.65 41.88
N ARG A 690 6.01 -0.53 43.21
CA ARG A 690 5.17 -1.38 44.08
C ARG A 690 3.67 -1.07 44.02
N PHE A 691 3.28 0.08 43.48
CA PHE A 691 1.86 0.46 43.36
C PHE A 691 1.28 0.04 42.00
N SER A 692 -0.03 -0.17 41.98
CA SER A 692 -0.76 -0.40 40.74
C SER A 692 -0.98 0.93 40.02
N TRP A 693 -0.35 1.08 38.86
CA TRP A 693 -0.43 2.28 38.02
C TRP A 693 -1.39 2.16 36.83
N THR A 694 -1.90 0.96 36.56
CA THR A 694 -3.03 0.71 35.65
C THR A 694 -4.33 1.25 36.25
N VAL A 695 -4.96 2.19 35.56
CA VAL A 695 -6.20 2.85 35.96
C VAL A 695 -7.33 1.83 36.00
N SER A 696 -8.01 1.78 37.14
CA SER A 696 -9.16 0.90 37.36
C SER A 696 -10.07 1.45 38.45
N ARG A 697 -11.36 1.12 38.40
CA ARG A 697 -12.33 1.51 39.44
C ARG A 697 -11.92 1.04 40.85
N ALA A 698 -11.31 -0.13 40.94
CA ALA A 698 -10.78 -0.67 42.19
C ALA A 698 -9.56 0.13 42.69
N GLY A 699 -8.62 0.45 41.80
CA GLY A 699 -7.48 1.30 42.14
C GLY A 699 -7.89 2.72 42.54
N TYR A 700 -8.85 3.32 41.84
CA TYR A 700 -9.40 4.64 42.18
C TYR A 700 -10.03 4.66 43.57
N LYS A 701 -10.79 3.61 43.92
CA LYS A 701 -11.32 3.45 45.27
C LYS A 701 -10.18 3.41 46.30
N ARG A 702 -9.14 2.58 46.08
CA ARG A 702 -7.95 2.53 46.95
C ARG A 702 -7.25 3.88 47.07
N ALA A 703 -7.05 4.62 45.98
CA ALA A 703 -6.41 5.94 46.02
C ALA A 703 -7.25 6.98 46.77
N LYS A 704 -8.58 6.93 46.63
CA LYS A 704 -9.50 7.81 47.36
C LYS A 704 -9.55 7.50 48.87
N GLU A 705 -9.44 6.24 49.24
CA GLU A 705 -9.44 5.74 50.62
C GLU A 705 -8.02 5.67 51.24
N CYS A 706 -6.98 6.04 50.49
CA CYS A 706 -5.59 6.00 50.95
C CYS A 706 -5.29 7.14 51.93
N GLU A 707 -4.75 6.78 53.10
CA GLU A 707 -4.10 7.66 54.07
C GLU A 707 -2.58 7.40 54.00
N PRO A 708 -1.80 8.23 53.29
CA PRO A 708 -0.39 7.94 53.03
C PRO A 708 0.48 7.89 54.27
N GLN A 709 1.26 6.83 54.42
CA GLN A 709 2.28 6.64 55.45
C GLN A 709 3.70 6.94 54.95
N SER A 710 3.85 7.15 53.64
CA SER A 710 5.12 7.51 52.98
C SER A 710 4.94 8.55 51.87
N ASP A 711 6.01 9.26 51.53
CA ASP A 711 6.01 10.19 50.39
C ASP A 711 5.72 9.49 49.06
N SER A 712 6.15 8.23 48.88
CA SER A 712 5.84 7.43 47.69
C SER A 712 4.35 7.11 47.57
N GLU A 713 3.68 6.76 48.68
CA GLU A 713 2.21 6.59 48.71
C GLU A 713 1.47 7.90 48.48
N ARG A 714 1.97 9.01 49.03
CA ARG A 714 1.39 10.35 48.84
C ARG A 714 1.49 10.78 47.38
N PHE A 715 2.63 10.52 46.74
CA PHE A 715 2.85 10.76 45.32
C PHE A 715 1.93 9.88 44.47
N TRP A 716 1.87 8.56 44.72
CA TRP A 716 0.93 7.66 44.02
C TRP A 716 -0.51 8.13 44.17
N ARG A 717 -0.99 8.36 45.41
CA ARG A 717 -2.35 8.84 45.71
C ARG A 717 -2.70 10.10 44.93
N LEU A 718 -1.78 11.06 44.84
CA LEU A 718 -1.96 12.31 44.12
C LEU A 718 -2.02 12.07 42.61
N VAL A 719 -0.99 11.44 42.04
CA VAL A 719 -0.82 11.31 40.59
C VAL A 719 -1.84 10.33 40.01
N TYR A 720 -1.96 9.13 40.58
CA TYR A 720 -2.92 8.11 40.15
C TYR A 720 -4.37 8.53 40.48
N GLY A 721 -4.61 9.17 41.63
CA GLY A 721 -5.94 9.68 42.00
C GLY A 721 -6.44 10.75 41.03
N ARG A 722 -5.58 11.70 40.63
CA ARG A 722 -5.90 12.71 39.62
C ARG A 722 -5.93 12.15 38.19
N LEU A 723 -5.22 11.06 37.89
CA LEU A 723 -5.38 10.36 36.61
C LEU A 723 -6.77 9.69 36.51
N CYS A 724 -7.25 9.08 37.59
CA CYS A 724 -8.54 8.40 37.64
C CYS A 724 -9.76 9.33 37.78
N ALA A 725 -9.58 10.58 38.25
CA ALA A 725 -10.67 11.50 38.53
C ALA A 725 -11.15 12.27 37.28
N TRP A 726 -12.45 12.59 37.19
CA TRP A 726 -12.98 13.48 36.14
C TRP A 726 -12.21 14.81 36.09
N GLY A 727 -11.47 15.02 34.98
CA GLY A 727 -10.62 16.19 34.74
C GLY A 727 -9.46 16.39 35.72
N GLY A 728 -9.11 15.41 36.56
CA GLY A 728 -8.06 15.54 37.56
C GLY A 728 -8.40 16.38 38.79
N ARG A 729 -9.68 16.43 39.19
CA ARG A 729 -10.11 17.10 40.44
C ARG A 729 -9.39 16.54 41.68
N PRO A 730 -8.71 17.38 42.49
CA PRO A 730 -8.00 16.93 43.70
C PRO A 730 -8.86 16.16 44.70
N GLN A 731 -10.16 16.48 44.79
CA GLN A 731 -11.11 15.88 45.75
C GLN A 731 -11.62 14.49 45.32
N MET A 732 -11.22 13.97 44.15
CA MET A 732 -11.68 12.67 43.62
C MET A 732 -13.21 12.54 43.68
N SER A 733 -13.93 13.50 43.09
CA SER A 733 -15.39 13.60 43.17
C SER A 733 -16.14 12.62 42.24
N GLY A 734 -15.44 11.91 41.35
CA GLY A 734 -16.02 10.91 40.44
C GLY A 734 -14.97 10.25 39.56
N TYR A 735 -15.21 8.98 39.19
CA TYR A 735 -14.30 8.18 38.34
C TYR A 735 -14.48 8.47 36.85
N SER A 736 -13.39 8.80 36.16
CA SER A 736 -13.32 8.97 34.71
C SER A 736 -13.07 7.62 34.03
N THR A 737 -13.87 7.28 33.03
CA THR A 737 -13.64 6.11 32.17
C THR A 737 -12.71 6.40 30.98
N ILE A 738 -12.25 7.65 30.80
CA ILE A 738 -11.41 8.06 29.66
C ILE A 738 -10.04 7.34 29.68
N HIS A 739 -9.59 6.92 30.86
CA HIS A 739 -8.31 6.22 31.04
C HIS A 739 -8.47 4.79 31.57
N ASP A 740 -9.68 4.21 31.59
CA ASP A 740 -9.93 2.84 32.13
C ASP A 740 -9.01 1.82 31.42
N GLY A 741 -8.17 1.09 32.17
CA GLY A 741 -7.20 0.14 31.62
C GLY A 741 -5.85 0.72 31.17
N HIS A 742 -5.70 2.05 31.03
CA HIS A 742 -4.39 2.65 30.72
C HIS A 742 -3.47 2.65 31.94
N SER A 743 -2.17 2.39 31.74
CA SER A 743 -1.15 2.56 32.77
C SER A 743 -0.54 3.96 32.73
N TYR A 744 -0.27 4.52 33.92
CA TYR A 744 0.66 5.64 34.03
C TYR A 744 2.08 5.13 33.78
N ASP A 745 2.78 5.68 32.79
CA ASP A 745 4.20 5.41 32.60
C ASP A 745 5.02 6.06 33.72
N LEU A 746 5.79 5.24 34.43
CA LEU A 746 6.69 5.66 35.48
C LEU A 746 8.02 6.19 34.94
N GLU A 747 8.57 5.64 33.86
CA GLU A 747 9.94 5.97 33.42
C GLU A 747 10.03 7.42 32.91
N GLU A 748 8.93 7.96 32.36
CA GLU A 748 8.73 9.40 32.08
C GLU A 748 9.05 10.33 33.28
N LEU A 749 8.96 9.84 34.52
CA LEU A 749 9.37 10.62 35.71
C LEU A 749 10.85 11.02 35.68
N TRP A 750 11.72 10.25 35.02
CA TRP A 750 13.12 10.63 34.82
C TRP A 750 13.28 11.83 33.88
N ARG A 751 12.49 11.91 32.79
CA ARG A 751 12.48 13.08 31.90
C ARG A 751 12.03 14.35 32.63
N PHE A 752 10.99 14.25 33.45
CA PHE A 752 10.55 15.36 34.31
C PHE A 752 11.58 15.69 35.42
N HIS A 753 12.25 14.69 35.98
CA HIS A 753 13.33 14.86 36.97
C HIS A 753 14.48 15.68 36.41
N GLU A 754 15.04 15.30 35.25
CA GLU A 754 16.13 16.02 34.60
C GLU A 754 15.79 17.49 34.36
N LYS A 755 14.64 17.78 33.72
CA LYS A 755 14.23 19.16 33.43
C LYS A 755 13.97 19.97 34.71
N LEU A 756 13.60 19.33 35.83
CA LEU A 756 13.42 20.00 37.12
C LEU A 756 14.72 20.22 37.93
N LYS A 757 15.87 19.64 37.59
CA LYS A 757 17.10 19.73 38.42
C LYS A 757 17.53 21.17 38.73
N GLY A 758 17.39 22.09 37.78
CA GLY A 758 17.72 23.52 37.94
C GLY A 758 16.59 24.41 38.49
N ALA A 759 15.37 23.88 38.69
CA ALA A 759 14.21 24.71 38.99
C ALA A 759 14.07 25.05 40.49
N ARG A 760 13.90 26.33 40.83
CA ARG A 760 13.57 26.77 42.20
C ARG A 760 12.08 26.58 42.48
N ILE A 761 11.71 25.39 42.98
CA ILE A 761 10.33 25.05 43.34
C ILE A 761 9.99 25.60 44.75
N ALA A 762 8.91 26.37 44.89
CA ALA A 762 8.49 26.99 46.15
C ALA A 762 6.98 26.83 46.43
N ARG A 763 6.60 26.70 47.71
CA ARG A 763 5.21 26.93 48.13
C ARG A 763 5.11 28.38 48.57
N LYS A 764 4.33 29.20 47.86
CA LYS A 764 4.31 30.66 48.08
C LYS A 764 3.05 31.28 47.48
N ASP A 765 2.70 32.47 47.95
CA ASP A 765 1.75 33.32 47.24
C ASP A 765 2.35 33.82 45.91
N TRP A 766 1.48 34.14 44.95
CA TRP A 766 1.84 34.57 43.62
C TRP A 766 2.38 36.01 43.57
N LYS A 767 1.81 36.94 44.36
CA LYS A 767 2.30 38.33 44.45
C LYS A 767 3.67 38.35 45.11
N ASP A 768 3.86 37.54 46.14
CA ASP A 768 5.16 37.28 46.77
C ASP A 768 6.17 36.64 45.80
N THR A 769 5.73 35.77 44.89
CA THR A 769 6.62 35.13 43.89
C THR A 769 7.03 36.12 42.81
N VAL A 770 6.08 36.92 42.31
CA VAL A 770 6.32 38.00 41.36
C VAL A 770 7.32 39.01 41.91
N ARG A 771 7.09 39.55 43.12
CA ARG A 771 7.94 40.56 43.73
C ARG A 771 9.39 40.10 43.85
N ASP A 772 9.60 38.88 44.35
CA ASP A 772 10.94 38.39 44.68
C ASP A 772 11.70 37.82 43.47
N SER A 773 11.08 37.75 42.29
CA SER A 773 11.69 37.20 41.06
C SER A 773 11.88 38.25 39.94
N GLY A 774 11.39 39.48 40.14
CA GLY A 774 11.35 40.54 39.12
C GLY A 774 12.71 41.12 38.72
N GLY A 775 13.00 41.08 37.42
CA GLY A 775 14.14 41.75 36.78
C GLY A 775 13.91 41.91 35.27
N ALA A 776 14.81 42.65 34.60
CA ALA A 776 14.86 42.65 33.14
C ALA A 776 15.33 41.26 32.63
N GLY A 777 14.89 40.85 31.45
CA GLY A 777 15.19 39.50 30.91
C GLY A 777 14.51 38.35 31.67
N THR A 778 13.50 38.65 32.49
CA THR A 778 12.61 37.66 33.13
C THR A 778 11.31 37.54 32.34
N LEU A 779 10.88 36.33 32.03
CA LEU A 779 9.55 36.02 31.48
C LEU A 779 8.65 35.42 32.57
N PHE A 780 7.47 36.00 32.75
CA PHE A 780 6.43 35.53 33.68
C PHE A 780 5.28 34.85 32.93
N PHE A 781 4.91 33.63 33.33
CA PHE A 781 3.64 33.03 32.90
C PHE A 781 2.61 33.06 34.05
N LEU A 782 1.48 33.73 33.83
CA LEU A 782 0.44 33.97 34.83
C LEU A 782 -0.85 33.21 34.44
N ASP A 783 -1.07 32.02 35.01
CA ASP A 783 -2.27 31.19 34.83
C ASP A 783 -3.06 31.04 36.16
N PRO A 784 -3.73 32.10 36.64
CA PRO A 784 -4.44 32.10 37.91
C PRO A 784 -5.74 31.27 37.88
N PRO A 785 -6.30 30.85 39.02
CA PRO A 785 -7.69 30.36 39.06
C PRO A 785 -8.66 31.46 38.63
N TYR A 786 -9.37 31.26 37.52
CA TYR A 786 -10.26 32.29 36.94
C TYR A 786 -11.59 32.44 37.72
N VAL A 787 -12.08 33.67 37.86
CA VAL A 787 -13.39 33.96 38.46
C VAL A 787 -14.52 33.32 37.63
N GLY A 788 -15.38 32.53 38.27
CA GLY A 788 -16.59 31.97 37.65
C GLY A 788 -16.35 30.77 36.72
N GLU A 789 -15.14 30.24 36.66
CA GLU A 789 -14.85 28.94 36.02
C GLU A 789 -14.55 27.87 37.07
N TRP A 790 -14.38 26.62 36.62
CA TRP A 790 -13.81 25.50 37.39
C TRP A 790 -14.52 25.07 38.68
N GLY A 791 -15.59 25.76 39.09
CA GLY A 791 -16.43 25.43 40.24
C GLY A 791 -16.13 26.25 41.51
N THR A 792 -15.43 27.38 41.39
CA THR A 792 -15.06 28.24 42.52
C THR A 792 -15.41 29.71 42.26
N ASP A 793 -16.20 30.32 43.14
CA ASP A 793 -16.41 31.78 43.14
C ASP A 793 -15.18 32.56 43.65
N GLU A 794 -14.21 31.85 44.24
CA GLU A 794 -12.98 32.37 44.86
C GLU A 794 -11.81 32.61 43.87
N GLY A 795 -12.09 32.69 42.57
CA GLY A 795 -11.06 32.97 41.55
C GLY A 795 -10.42 34.35 41.71
N ILE A 796 -9.18 34.52 41.24
CA ILE A 796 -8.46 35.80 41.35
C ILE A 796 -9.01 36.78 40.29
N PRO A 797 -9.46 37.99 40.68
CA PRO A 797 -9.96 39.00 39.75
C PRO A 797 -8.97 39.32 38.62
N PRO A 798 -9.42 39.46 37.35
CA PRO A 798 -8.51 39.86 36.27
C PRO A 798 -7.92 41.26 36.50
N GLU A 799 -8.60 42.12 37.27
CA GLU A 799 -8.10 43.43 37.67
C GLU A 799 -6.87 43.34 38.60
N ASP A 800 -6.81 42.35 39.51
CA ASP A 800 -5.66 42.11 40.40
C ASP A 800 -4.43 41.64 39.63
N ILE A 801 -4.66 40.76 38.65
CA ILE A 801 -3.63 40.26 37.73
C ILE A 801 -3.11 41.42 36.87
N ALA A 802 -4.01 42.20 36.26
CA ALA A 802 -3.68 43.39 35.47
C ALA A 802 -2.83 44.40 36.27
N GLN A 803 -3.27 44.75 37.50
CA GLN A 803 -2.58 45.70 38.37
C GLN A 803 -1.22 45.19 38.89
N THR A 804 -0.93 43.90 38.72
CA THR A 804 0.37 43.29 39.08
C THR A 804 1.26 43.16 37.85
N ALA A 805 0.73 42.72 36.71
CA ALA A 805 1.43 42.63 35.43
C ALA A 805 1.97 43.99 34.97
N THR A 806 1.20 45.07 35.09
CA THR A 806 1.64 46.44 34.76
C THR A 806 2.76 46.99 35.66
N LYS A 807 3.23 46.23 36.66
CA LYS A 807 4.35 46.59 37.55
C LYS A 807 5.58 45.70 37.33
N LEU A 808 5.51 44.73 36.40
CA LEU A 808 6.64 43.88 36.03
C LEU A 808 7.72 44.68 35.29
N LYS A 809 8.98 44.27 35.46
CA LYS A 809 10.15 44.81 34.75
C LYS A 809 10.69 43.88 33.65
N GLY A 810 10.04 42.73 33.49
CA GLY A 810 10.31 41.74 32.47
C GLY A 810 8.98 41.33 31.83
N ASP A 811 9.08 40.64 30.70
CA ASP A 811 7.95 40.22 29.91
C ASP A 811 6.99 39.28 30.64
N PHE A 812 5.74 39.26 30.18
CA PHE A 812 4.71 38.39 30.72
C PHE A 812 3.76 37.87 29.66
N LEU A 813 3.24 36.68 29.93
CA LEU A 813 2.14 36.04 29.24
C LEU A 813 1.08 35.65 30.27
N ILE A 814 -0.14 36.15 30.10
CA ILE A 814 -1.29 35.90 31.00
C ILE A 814 -2.26 34.98 30.29
N ALA A 815 -2.76 33.95 30.98
CA ALA A 815 -3.90 33.14 30.56
C ALA A 815 -5.14 33.52 31.40
N TYR A 816 -6.31 33.67 30.77
CA TYR A 816 -7.57 33.94 31.48
C TYR A 816 -8.81 33.47 30.71
N THR A 817 -9.96 33.36 31.37
CA THR A 817 -11.24 33.10 30.68
C THR A 817 -11.69 34.29 29.81
N ASP A 818 -12.14 34.01 28.59
CA ASP A 818 -12.61 35.03 27.65
C ASP A 818 -13.96 35.61 28.10
N SER A 819 -13.90 36.74 28.80
CA SER A 819 -15.07 37.45 29.33
C SER A 819 -14.95 38.95 29.10
N ALA A 820 -16.08 39.65 28.98
CA ALA A 820 -16.10 41.11 28.84
C ALA A 820 -15.47 41.85 30.04
N ARG A 821 -15.43 41.22 31.22
CA ARG A 821 -14.69 41.73 32.39
C ARG A 821 -13.18 41.62 32.16
N ALA A 822 -12.69 40.43 31.82
CA ALA A 822 -11.27 40.18 31.57
C ALA A 822 -10.73 41.03 30.41
N ARG A 823 -11.44 41.10 29.27
CA ARG A 823 -11.04 41.97 28.14
C ARG A 823 -10.88 43.43 28.57
N ARG A 824 -11.83 44.00 29.33
CA ARG A 824 -11.72 45.38 29.84
C ARG A 824 -10.57 45.57 30.83
N ALA A 825 -10.34 44.61 31.73
CA ALA A 825 -9.23 44.67 32.69
C ALA A 825 -7.86 44.61 32.00
N PHE A 826 -7.72 43.84 30.92
CA PHE A 826 -6.46 43.63 30.23
C PHE A 826 -6.21 44.57 29.04
N ALA A 827 -7.22 45.30 28.53
CA ALA A 827 -7.14 46.14 27.32
C ALA A 827 -6.06 47.24 27.31
N ARG A 828 -5.38 47.50 28.42
CA ARG A 828 -4.23 48.44 28.52
C ARG A 828 -3.02 47.82 29.24
N VAL A 829 -2.95 46.49 29.29
CA VAL A 829 -1.90 45.72 29.97
C VAL A 829 -0.91 45.16 28.96
N GLY A 830 -1.41 44.64 27.82
CA GLY A 830 -0.60 44.08 26.74
C GLY A 830 -1.48 43.76 25.53
N ARG A 831 -0.96 43.03 24.55
CA ARG A 831 -1.66 42.61 23.34
C ARG A 831 -2.61 41.46 23.64
N LEU A 832 -3.90 41.64 23.33
CA LEU A 832 -4.93 40.62 23.55
C LEU A 832 -5.08 39.71 22.34
N PHE A 833 -5.07 38.39 22.58
CA PHE A 833 -5.38 37.38 21.57
C PHE A 833 -6.17 36.23 22.19
N LYS A 834 -6.82 35.43 21.34
CA LYS A 834 -7.55 34.21 21.75
C LYS A 834 -7.01 32.99 21.02
N MET A 835 -7.19 31.84 21.65
CA MET A 835 -6.96 30.53 21.04
C MET A 835 -8.16 29.63 21.29
N LYS A 836 -8.45 28.72 20.35
CA LYS A 836 -9.64 27.84 20.38
C LYS A 836 -9.24 26.41 20.75
N PHE A 837 -9.73 25.91 21.89
CA PHE A 837 -9.44 24.56 22.38
C PHE A 837 -10.71 23.78 22.69
N LEU A 838 -10.60 22.45 22.72
CA LEU A 838 -11.66 21.56 23.20
C LEU A 838 -11.60 21.46 24.73
N GLU A 839 -12.74 21.70 25.38
CA GLU A 839 -12.91 21.49 26.82
C GLU A 839 -14.11 20.57 27.11
N ALA A 840 -13.92 19.60 28.00
CA ALA A 840 -14.99 18.73 28.49
C ALA A 840 -15.85 19.45 29.54
N ARG A 841 -17.18 19.35 29.41
CA ARG A 841 -18.15 19.88 30.37
C ARG A 841 -18.48 18.86 31.48
N ASN A 842 -19.12 19.33 32.56
CA ASN A 842 -19.68 18.53 33.67
C ASN A 842 -20.73 17.45 33.26
N GLN A 843 -20.97 17.23 31.96
CA GLN A 843 -21.94 16.27 31.41
C GLN A 843 -21.34 15.40 30.29
N GLY A 844 -20.00 15.30 30.19
CA GLY A 844 -19.32 14.47 29.19
C GLY A 844 -19.32 15.02 27.75
N LEU A 845 -20.04 16.12 27.49
CA LEU A 845 -20.02 16.82 26.21
C LEU A 845 -18.75 17.68 26.07
N TRP A 846 -18.05 17.53 24.96
CA TRP A 846 -16.97 18.41 24.54
C TRP A 846 -17.51 19.70 23.91
N ALA A 847 -16.86 20.83 24.18
CA ALA A 847 -17.17 22.11 23.54
C ALA A 847 -15.88 22.83 23.14
N LYS A 848 -15.84 23.40 21.93
CA LYS A 848 -14.80 24.37 21.57
C LYS A 848 -15.01 25.65 22.39
N ARG A 849 -13.98 26.15 23.05
CA ARG A 849 -13.99 27.40 23.84
C ARG A 849 -12.77 28.25 23.51
N ASN A 850 -12.95 29.56 23.60
CA ASN A 850 -11.86 30.52 23.53
C ASN A 850 -11.18 30.62 24.90
N ARG A 851 -9.86 30.55 24.94
CA ARG A 851 -9.04 31.02 26.06
C ARG A 851 -8.48 32.40 25.68
N LEU A 852 -8.58 33.38 26.58
CA LEU A 852 -8.04 34.72 26.39
C LEU A 852 -6.60 34.75 26.88
N PHE A 853 -5.72 35.37 26.10
CA PHE A 853 -4.33 35.58 26.46
C PHE A 853 -3.94 37.05 26.31
N VAL A 854 -2.91 37.45 27.07
CA VAL A 854 -2.36 38.81 27.07
C VAL A 854 -0.84 38.70 27.12
N ALA A 855 -0.15 39.32 26.17
CA ALA A 855 1.32 39.36 26.13
C ALA A 855 1.84 40.80 26.17
N SER A 856 2.93 41.05 26.89
CA SER A 856 3.70 42.31 26.81
C SER A 856 4.48 42.45 25.49
N PHE A 857 4.79 41.33 24.85
CA PHE A 857 5.68 41.20 23.70
C PHE A 857 4.90 40.95 22.39
N ASP A 858 5.62 41.05 21.28
CA ASP A 858 5.13 40.72 19.94
C ASP A 858 5.00 39.20 19.77
N ILE A 859 3.76 38.73 19.55
CA ILE A 859 3.48 37.33 19.18
C ILE A 859 3.24 37.24 17.67
N GLN A 860 3.92 36.30 17.01
CA GLN A 860 3.73 36.00 15.59
C GLN A 860 2.27 35.62 15.29
N LYS A 861 1.73 36.15 14.20
CA LYS A 861 0.39 35.80 13.73
C LYS A 861 0.39 34.40 13.11
N SER A 862 -0.66 33.62 13.37
CA SER A 862 -0.94 32.32 12.73
C SER A 862 -2.43 32.05 12.81
N GLU A 863 -3.00 31.25 11.91
CA GLU A 863 -4.46 31.06 11.76
C GLU A 863 -5.19 30.64 13.05
N ASN A 864 -4.49 29.93 13.95
CA ASN A 864 -5.01 29.47 15.23
C ASN A 864 -5.10 30.59 16.31
N LEU A 865 -4.59 31.79 16.05
CA LEU A 865 -4.64 32.95 16.96
C LEU A 865 -5.64 34.01 16.47
N GLU A 866 -6.72 34.21 17.21
CA GLU A 866 -7.70 35.28 16.95
C GLU A 866 -7.33 36.51 17.80
N PHE A 867 -6.54 37.42 17.23
CA PHE A 867 -6.21 38.71 17.87
C PHE A 867 -7.49 39.53 18.14
N ILE A 868 -7.50 40.28 19.25
CA ILE A 868 -8.61 41.17 19.59
C ILE A 868 -8.22 42.59 19.18
N GLU A 869 -8.70 43.01 18.01
CA GLU A 869 -8.50 44.38 17.53
C GLU A 869 -9.19 45.42 18.45
N GLU A 870 -8.73 46.67 18.40
CA GLU A 870 -9.01 47.70 19.40
C GLU A 870 -10.42 48.34 19.31
N GLU A 871 -11.47 47.58 18.99
CA GLU A 871 -12.87 48.07 18.98
C GLU A 871 -13.39 48.55 20.35
N LEU A 872 -12.59 48.41 21.43
CA LEU A 872 -12.86 49.04 22.73
C LEU A 872 -12.33 50.49 22.86
N ALA A 873 -11.71 51.05 21.82
CA ALA A 873 -11.33 52.47 21.78
C ALA A 873 -12.54 53.42 21.59
N CYS A 874 -13.70 52.92 21.14
CA CYS A 874 -14.82 53.75 20.70
C CYS A 874 -16.12 53.63 21.54
N ALA A 875 -16.06 52.98 22.70
CA ALA A 875 -17.14 52.99 23.70
C ALA A 875 -16.77 53.91 24.89
N ARG A 876 -17.44 55.06 24.98
CA ARG A 876 -17.39 55.98 26.13
C ARG A 876 -18.46 55.64 27.17
#